data_AF-A0A7V7DWB9-F1
#
_entry.id   AF-A0A7V7DWB9-F1
#
_cell.length_a   1.000
_cell.length_b   1.000
_cell.length_c   1.000
_cell.angle_alpha   90.00
_cell.angle_beta   90.00
_cell.angle_gamma   90.00
#
_symmetry.space_group_name_H-M   'P 1'
#
loop_
_entity.id
_entity.type
_entity.pdbx_description
1 polymer ?
#
loop_
_entity_poly.entity_id
_entity_poly.type
_entity_poly.pdbx_seq_one_letter_code
_entity_poly.pdbx_strand_id
1 'polypeptide(L)'
;MKLLINLIVIIIIGFVHCFVSIRSAEAKSVYSITDHHASTLRAYKIVSDQLEYQANVDVTNYASGAVDVTIDSNLELLFITYEDAGKIVWVNAKTLQQEGFIDLSGEPCYTGSLGGIVADEQKQRVYVVGRALNRLFILAWNVNQKKLMLMDPQDPNQPYSGGDPYVTLTDLEPGTGSWGVALDENTRRLYVGNNTANVHIYDVDNNWVHLGTRDVGRTVADIEVNPNNGTHNAFLYCGALYTGPGGGHNFLVKHNLETDTNPNIEQDIGTVPIGVSVDTDTGLVYVGVSNNEIRVYDCSSYPFVQTDSENTGGGSGPAGICVPTGDVFYKPHVFDVNKVDNVNDVDCASPLISEEEHEILGIPYNWLYYNIAWDANGYADSNVVIVDYLPKEVNEPNLISDGGVYDSNEHTVTWNIGDISASDSNTFQIQVGVNYYARPGGIITNLVVMESDNYYTEAVIDTNVCCYGGNIIYVDKDANDPNSYNNGTSWDDAYIDLQDGFTGARKCDCDAIWAAEGTYKPTDDIDDTSASFELIEGVGVFGHFGGIGTYEESTSERNFADVNNETFLEGKIGENYYEAVKYIVKAEDIQDAIVDGFTIRGSYSGAGIYLDDADIAIVNCKLEDNDDYGVYATANTSSYPDIHNCLFMDNSTYGLSCNRSRPVITNSIFKGNNITKSAIFASASVIEMAECTVENHTGNSIYVSDTDIEIEDCSIRNNSNCIFCSDSNPVIKQSVIEDNAGTGIYCLSYSTLSLTNSVIRFNNDFGIYLKDTLSTTIKNNWIHNNGADGYGYYDCGISFDGQISQPLVRNNTIIDNFRYGIYSYSGTEPNVVNCILYENGTQLGTYSGEPLGNVKYSCIEGGYDGVGNISSDPLFMNPTDPNDFHIDEDSPCKDAGDPNGNYGDETDIDGEARIINGRVDMGADEYYWSPADFNRDEIVNFFDYVLFANAWQTNPADDDYTDIFDLADNNSIDYADLAVFCDEWLWEAAWDEGWMMCMGGGGMGFGLESISLENSKTALTDNRDALMLSTATESLQTRPERLAAKSQKFYDITPETTISAMQKALDAQKVDIEVSIKEVLTWLEELWLTDAEVRKMISEDEWLKFMESVIQAIKEQM
;
A
#
# COMPACT_ATOMS: atom_id res chain seq x y z
N MET A 1 26.53 -49.73 -39.64
CA MET A 1 26.17 -48.90 -38.47
C MET A 1 24.66 -48.80 -38.25
N LYS A 2 23.83 -48.41 -39.24
CA LYS A 2 22.34 -48.43 -39.08
C LYS A 2 21.71 -49.84 -38.93
N LEU A 3 22.37 -50.91 -39.37
CA LEU A 3 21.91 -52.29 -39.12
C LEU A 3 22.36 -52.90 -37.77
N LEU A 4 23.33 -52.30 -37.07
CA LEU A 4 23.76 -52.78 -35.74
C LEU A 4 22.87 -52.18 -34.64
N ILE A 5 22.36 -50.96 -34.86
CA ILE A 5 21.47 -50.25 -33.92
C ILE A 5 20.08 -50.90 -33.89
N ASN A 6 19.53 -51.33 -35.03
CA ASN A 6 18.25 -52.06 -35.05
C ASN A 6 18.34 -53.48 -34.45
N LEU A 7 19.52 -54.11 -34.43
CA LEU A 7 19.68 -55.43 -33.81
C LEU A 7 19.82 -55.35 -32.28
N ILE A 8 20.38 -54.26 -31.75
CA ILE A 8 20.48 -54.02 -30.30
C ILE A 8 19.12 -53.59 -29.73
N VAL A 9 18.32 -52.81 -30.48
CA VAL A 9 16.95 -52.45 -30.08
C VAL A 9 16.01 -53.67 -30.11
N ILE A 10 16.17 -54.61 -31.06
CA ILE A 10 15.38 -55.86 -31.10
C ILE A 10 15.82 -56.86 -30.02
N ILE A 11 17.07 -56.83 -29.58
CA ILE A 11 17.57 -57.71 -28.48
C ILE A 11 17.19 -57.16 -27.10
N ILE A 12 17.05 -55.84 -26.94
CA ILE A 12 16.57 -55.22 -25.69
C ILE A 12 15.04 -55.38 -25.52
N ILE A 13 14.28 -55.42 -26.63
CA ILE A 13 12.83 -55.69 -26.59
C ILE A 13 12.50 -57.19 -26.44
N GLY A 14 13.47 -58.09 -26.72
CA GLY A 14 13.25 -59.54 -26.77
C GLY A 14 13.48 -60.35 -25.49
N PHE A 15 13.94 -59.73 -24.39
CA PHE A 15 14.27 -60.47 -23.15
C PHE A 15 13.27 -60.35 -22.00
N VAL A 16 12.12 -59.69 -22.21
CA VAL A 16 11.06 -59.55 -21.19
C VAL A 16 9.96 -60.61 -21.29
N HIS A 17 9.94 -61.45 -22.35
CA HIS A 17 8.91 -62.48 -22.51
C HIS A 17 9.46 -63.90 -22.35
N CYS A 18 9.87 -64.26 -21.13
CA CYS A 18 9.81 -65.66 -20.67
C CYS A 18 10.02 -65.80 -19.16
N PHE A 19 9.23 -65.10 -18.36
CA PHE A 19 8.73 -65.68 -17.12
C PHE A 19 7.21 -65.56 -17.18
N VAL A 20 6.53 -66.71 -17.19
CA VAL A 20 5.20 -66.77 -16.59
C VAL A 20 5.47 -66.56 -15.10
N SER A 21 5.65 -65.30 -14.70
CA SER A 21 5.47 -64.92 -13.31
C SER A 21 3.98 -65.05 -13.08
N ILE A 22 3.63 -65.95 -12.17
CA ILE A 22 2.41 -65.84 -11.40
C ILE A 22 2.39 -64.38 -10.93
N ARG A 23 1.46 -63.53 -11.41
CA ARG A 23 1.31 -62.17 -10.89
C ARG A 23 1.14 -62.32 -9.38
N SER A 24 2.08 -61.80 -8.61
CA SER A 24 1.87 -61.55 -7.19
C SER A 24 0.73 -60.54 -7.06
N ALA A 25 -0.08 -60.65 -6.01
CA ALA A 25 -1.21 -59.76 -5.78
C ALA A 25 -0.76 -58.28 -5.84
N GLU A 26 -1.42 -57.49 -6.70
CA GLU A 26 -1.26 -56.04 -6.81
C GLU A 26 -1.72 -55.39 -5.48
N ALA A 27 -0.96 -54.42 -4.97
CA ALA A 27 -1.20 -53.85 -3.63
C ALA A 27 -2.10 -52.62 -3.77
N LYS A 28 -3.35 -52.73 -3.33
CA LYS A 28 -4.37 -51.66 -3.42
C LYS A 28 -5.04 -51.40 -2.09
N SER A 29 -5.50 -50.17 -1.89
CA SER A 29 -6.45 -49.82 -0.83
C SER A 29 -7.80 -49.41 -1.41
N VAL A 30 -8.87 -49.80 -0.73
CA VAL A 30 -10.19 -49.16 -0.87
C VAL A 30 -10.22 -47.95 0.03
N TYR A 31 -10.62 -46.80 -0.50
CA TYR A 31 -10.86 -45.58 0.27
C TYR A 31 -12.35 -45.29 0.32
N SER A 32 -12.88 -45.00 1.51
CA SER A 32 -14.31 -44.75 1.66
C SER A 32 -14.61 -43.70 2.72
N ILE A 33 -15.59 -42.85 2.43
CA ILE A 33 -16.21 -41.95 3.40
C ILE A 33 -17.17 -42.78 4.25
N THR A 34 -16.65 -43.25 5.39
CA THR A 34 -17.36 -44.20 6.26
C THR A 34 -18.25 -43.55 7.30
N ASP A 35 -18.10 -42.25 7.52
CA ASP A 35 -19.05 -41.44 8.27
C ASP A 35 -19.21 -40.07 7.62
N HIS A 36 -20.36 -39.84 7.01
CA HIS A 36 -20.72 -38.60 6.32
C HIS A 36 -20.64 -37.39 7.28
N HIS A 37 -21.35 -37.43 8.41
CA HIS A 37 -21.46 -36.27 9.32
C HIS A 37 -20.17 -35.91 10.04
N ALA A 38 -19.29 -36.89 10.27
CA ALA A 38 -17.96 -36.66 10.84
C ALA A 38 -16.90 -36.38 9.76
N SER A 39 -17.24 -36.58 8.48
CA SER A 39 -16.30 -36.56 7.36
C SER A 39 -15.12 -37.53 7.57
N THR A 40 -15.40 -38.76 8.00
CA THR A 40 -14.37 -39.77 8.29
C THR A 40 -14.05 -40.60 7.03
N LEU A 41 -12.84 -40.42 6.52
CA LEU A 41 -12.24 -41.21 5.45
C LEU A 41 -11.47 -42.42 6.03
N ARG A 42 -11.67 -43.61 5.45
CA ARG A 42 -10.94 -44.84 5.86
C ARG A 42 -10.30 -45.52 4.67
N ALA A 43 -9.12 -46.09 4.92
CA ALA A 43 -8.41 -46.96 3.99
C ALA A 43 -8.46 -48.42 4.46
N TYR A 44 -8.74 -49.33 3.53
CA TYR A 44 -8.74 -50.78 3.75
C TYR A 44 -7.85 -51.45 2.70
N LYS A 45 -6.88 -52.26 3.12
CA LYS A 45 -6.02 -53.01 2.22
C LYS A 45 -6.81 -54.12 1.56
N ILE A 46 -6.68 -54.26 0.25
CA ILE A 46 -7.24 -55.38 -0.50
C ILE A 46 -6.29 -56.56 -0.40
N VAL A 47 -6.72 -57.64 0.26
CA VAL A 47 -5.97 -58.89 0.37
C VAL A 47 -6.77 -59.99 -0.31
N SER A 48 -6.48 -60.22 -1.60
CA SER A 48 -7.27 -61.09 -2.47
C SER A 48 -8.71 -60.58 -2.63
N ASP A 49 -9.68 -61.17 -1.93
CA ASP A 49 -11.10 -60.82 -1.97
C ASP A 49 -11.63 -60.33 -0.61
N GLN A 50 -10.72 -60.06 0.34
CA GLN A 50 -10.99 -59.59 1.70
C GLN A 50 -10.43 -58.16 1.91
N LEU A 51 -11.05 -57.42 2.83
CA LEU A 51 -10.64 -56.08 3.26
C LEU A 51 -9.99 -56.12 4.65
N GLU A 52 -8.80 -55.54 4.77
CA GLU A 52 -8.13 -55.35 6.07
C GLU A 52 -8.08 -53.86 6.41
N TYR A 53 -8.69 -53.45 7.53
CA TYR A 53 -8.62 -52.07 7.99
C TYR A 53 -7.18 -51.60 8.19
N GLN A 54 -6.82 -50.44 7.59
CA GLN A 54 -5.48 -49.86 7.72
C GLN A 54 -5.47 -48.63 8.62
N ALA A 55 -6.22 -47.59 8.24
CA ALA A 55 -6.21 -46.30 8.92
C ALA A 55 -7.49 -45.50 8.66
N ASN A 56 -7.68 -44.45 9.46
CA ASN A 56 -8.75 -43.48 9.29
C ASN A 56 -8.22 -42.06 9.54
N VAL A 57 -8.84 -41.10 8.88
CA VAL A 57 -8.65 -39.66 9.13
C VAL A 57 -10.03 -38.99 9.10
N ASP A 58 -10.23 -38.04 10.00
CA ASP A 58 -11.35 -37.10 9.89
C ASP A 58 -10.87 -35.94 9.03
N VAL A 59 -11.34 -35.86 7.77
CA VAL A 59 -11.06 -34.69 6.93
C VAL A 59 -11.85 -33.49 7.44
N THR A 60 -11.41 -32.27 7.11
CA THR A 60 -12.08 -31.05 7.59
C THR A 60 -13.56 -31.13 7.29
N ASN A 61 -14.39 -31.00 8.32
CA ASN A 61 -15.83 -31.13 8.17
C ASN A 61 -16.43 -29.79 7.73
N TYR A 62 -16.97 -29.73 6.51
CA TYR A 62 -17.70 -28.58 6.01
C TYR A 62 -19.20 -28.87 5.98
N ALA A 63 -19.99 -27.95 6.55
CA ALA A 63 -21.45 -28.00 6.58
C ALA A 63 -22.03 -29.35 7.06
N SER A 64 -22.68 -30.12 6.18
CA SER A 64 -23.41 -31.34 6.54
C SER A 64 -22.54 -32.61 6.51
N GLY A 65 -21.40 -32.58 5.80
CA GLY A 65 -20.41 -33.66 5.78
C GLY A 65 -19.92 -34.07 4.40
N ALA A 66 -18.84 -34.86 4.34
CA ALA A 66 -18.26 -35.39 3.11
C ALA A 66 -19.23 -36.38 2.41
N VAL A 67 -19.40 -36.25 1.09
CA VAL A 67 -20.42 -36.99 0.31
C VAL A 67 -19.83 -38.08 -0.53
N ASP A 68 -18.87 -37.73 -1.39
CA ASP A 68 -18.30 -38.65 -2.37
C ASP A 68 -16.77 -38.50 -2.43
N VAL A 69 -16.09 -39.54 -2.92
CA VAL A 69 -14.63 -39.57 -3.06
C VAL A 69 -14.23 -40.25 -4.36
N THR A 70 -13.26 -39.66 -5.05
CA THR A 70 -12.59 -40.28 -6.18
C THR A 70 -11.08 -40.26 -5.96
N ILE A 71 -10.33 -41.02 -6.75
CA ILE A 71 -8.87 -41.02 -6.74
C ILE A 71 -8.35 -40.77 -8.15
N ASP A 72 -7.31 -39.93 -8.26
CA ASP A 72 -6.42 -39.95 -9.43
C ASP A 72 -5.20 -40.80 -9.05
N SER A 73 -5.13 -42.01 -9.61
CA SER A 73 -4.09 -42.98 -9.27
C SER A 73 -2.70 -42.55 -9.73
N ASN A 74 -2.59 -41.66 -10.73
CA ASN A 74 -1.29 -41.15 -11.21
C ASN A 74 -0.75 -40.05 -10.30
N LEU A 75 -1.65 -39.29 -9.66
CA LEU A 75 -1.30 -38.26 -8.68
C LEU A 75 -1.20 -38.80 -7.25
N GLU A 76 -1.75 -39.99 -7.00
CA GLU A 76 -1.92 -40.57 -5.66
C GLU A 76 -2.71 -39.64 -4.72
N LEU A 77 -3.67 -38.90 -5.29
CA LEU A 77 -4.53 -37.94 -4.59
C LEU A 77 -5.99 -38.38 -4.64
N LEU A 78 -6.63 -38.33 -3.47
CA LEU A 78 -8.06 -38.48 -3.29
C LEU A 78 -8.73 -37.10 -3.35
N PHE A 79 -9.88 -37.00 -4.01
CA PHE A 79 -10.68 -35.77 -4.06
C PHE A 79 -12.06 -36.02 -3.47
N ILE A 80 -12.48 -35.16 -2.54
CA ILE A 80 -13.67 -35.38 -1.71
C ILE A 80 -14.61 -34.18 -1.80
N THR A 81 -15.90 -34.44 -2.02
CA THR A 81 -16.98 -33.43 -2.07
C THR A 81 -17.78 -33.36 -0.78
N TYR A 82 -18.58 -32.30 -0.61
CA TYR A 82 -19.35 -32.05 0.62
C TYR A 82 -20.83 -31.72 0.35
N GLU A 83 -21.69 -32.15 1.28
CA GLU A 83 -23.11 -31.77 1.32
C GLU A 83 -23.25 -30.43 2.02
N ASP A 84 -24.06 -29.55 1.42
CA ASP A 84 -24.30 -28.18 1.88
C ASP A 84 -23.03 -27.30 1.94
N ALA A 85 -21.97 -27.69 1.21
CA ALA A 85 -20.81 -26.85 0.93
C ALA A 85 -20.29 -27.02 -0.50
N GLY A 86 -19.91 -25.91 -1.13
CA GLY A 86 -19.24 -25.89 -2.45
C GLY A 86 -17.76 -26.26 -2.42
N LYS A 87 -17.33 -27.08 -1.46
CA LYS A 87 -15.91 -27.35 -1.18
C LYS A 87 -15.46 -28.68 -1.80
N ILE A 88 -14.23 -28.72 -2.29
CA ILE A 88 -13.54 -29.97 -2.63
C ILE A 88 -12.22 -29.98 -1.86
N VAL A 89 -11.96 -31.03 -1.09
CA VAL A 89 -10.66 -31.24 -0.46
C VAL A 89 -9.88 -32.30 -1.20
N TRP A 90 -8.56 -32.24 -1.15
CA TRP A 90 -7.70 -33.33 -1.59
C TRP A 90 -6.85 -33.89 -0.45
N VAL A 91 -6.69 -35.19 -0.48
CA VAL A 91 -6.02 -35.99 0.54
C VAL A 91 -5.00 -36.89 -0.14
N ASN A 92 -3.79 -36.93 0.40
CA ASN A 92 -2.77 -37.85 -0.06
C ASN A 92 -3.19 -39.30 0.22
N ALA A 93 -3.29 -40.13 -0.82
CA ALA A 93 -3.76 -41.50 -0.67
C ALA A 93 -2.81 -42.35 0.18
N LYS A 94 -1.49 -42.07 0.12
CA LYS A 94 -0.47 -42.81 0.85
C LYS A 94 -0.46 -42.51 2.33
N THR A 95 -0.72 -41.25 2.72
CA THR A 95 -0.60 -40.81 4.13
C THR A 95 -1.94 -40.52 4.81
N LEU A 96 -3.04 -40.43 4.03
CA LEU A 96 -4.34 -39.89 4.46
C LEU A 96 -4.28 -38.46 5.00
N GLN A 97 -3.22 -37.70 4.71
CA GLN A 97 -3.14 -36.30 5.10
C GLN A 97 -3.90 -35.42 4.11
N GLN A 98 -4.79 -34.56 4.62
CA GLN A 98 -5.42 -33.52 3.82
C GLN A 98 -4.37 -32.45 3.48
N GLU A 99 -4.17 -32.20 2.18
CA GLU A 99 -3.13 -31.27 1.70
C GLU A 99 -3.70 -29.91 1.26
N GLY A 100 -5.02 -29.81 1.02
CA GLY A 100 -5.64 -28.54 0.66
C GLY A 100 -7.11 -28.66 0.28
N PHE A 101 -7.68 -27.54 -0.17
CA PHE A 101 -9.06 -27.44 -0.65
C PHE A 101 -9.24 -26.34 -1.71
N ILE A 102 -10.32 -26.43 -2.47
CA ILE A 102 -10.86 -25.37 -3.32
C ILE A 102 -12.32 -25.08 -2.92
N ASP A 103 -12.71 -23.81 -3.02
CA ASP A 103 -14.06 -23.33 -2.73
C ASP A 103 -14.78 -22.83 -3.98
N LEU A 104 -15.92 -23.45 -4.30
CA LEU A 104 -16.80 -23.10 -5.40
C LEU A 104 -18.10 -22.44 -4.91
N SER A 105 -18.20 -22.07 -3.62
CA SER A 105 -19.42 -21.46 -3.05
C SER A 105 -19.59 -19.97 -3.35
N GLY A 106 -18.50 -19.24 -3.61
CA GLY A 106 -18.48 -17.81 -3.95
C GLY A 106 -18.71 -17.49 -5.43
N GLU A 107 -18.66 -16.21 -5.78
CA GLU A 107 -18.56 -15.75 -7.18
C GLU A 107 -17.35 -16.44 -7.86
N PRO A 108 -17.47 -16.93 -9.10
CA PRO A 108 -18.65 -16.94 -9.98
C PRO A 108 -19.51 -18.22 -9.88
N CYS A 109 -19.10 -19.20 -9.06
CA CYS A 109 -19.64 -20.55 -9.09
C CYS A 109 -20.99 -20.69 -8.36
N TYR A 110 -21.15 -20.01 -7.21
CA TYR A 110 -22.37 -20.01 -6.40
C TYR A 110 -22.96 -21.41 -6.15
N THR A 111 -22.13 -22.40 -5.83
CA THR A 111 -22.60 -23.76 -5.56
C THR A 111 -22.67 -24.02 -4.06
N GLY A 112 -23.88 -24.31 -3.57
CA GLY A 112 -24.12 -24.56 -2.15
C GLY A 112 -23.91 -26.00 -1.72
N SER A 113 -23.80 -26.97 -2.64
CA SER A 113 -23.67 -28.39 -2.31
C SER A 113 -23.12 -29.17 -3.51
N LEU A 114 -22.10 -30.01 -3.30
CA LEU A 114 -21.49 -30.83 -4.34
C LEU A 114 -21.92 -32.30 -4.19
N GLY A 115 -22.06 -32.97 -5.32
CA GLY A 115 -22.48 -34.37 -5.41
C GLY A 115 -21.33 -35.25 -5.85
N GLY A 116 -21.59 -36.07 -6.87
CA GLY A 116 -20.63 -37.03 -7.38
C GLY A 116 -19.37 -36.38 -7.94
N ILE A 117 -18.26 -37.10 -7.82
CA ILE A 117 -16.95 -36.69 -8.29
C ILE A 117 -16.23 -37.86 -8.97
N VAL A 118 -15.54 -37.60 -10.08
CA VAL A 118 -14.77 -38.63 -10.78
C VAL A 118 -13.50 -38.04 -11.39
N ALA A 119 -12.38 -38.75 -11.26
CA ALA A 119 -11.13 -38.42 -11.91
C ALA A 119 -11.11 -38.92 -13.37
N ASP A 120 -10.49 -38.13 -14.25
CA ASP A 120 -10.10 -38.48 -15.61
C ASP A 120 -8.58 -38.54 -15.64
N GLU A 121 -8.06 -39.71 -15.25
CA GLU A 121 -6.63 -39.97 -15.05
C GLU A 121 -5.85 -39.76 -16.36
N GLN A 122 -6.46 -40.08 -17.52
CA GLN A 122 -5.87 -39.85 -18.84
C GLN A 122 -5.70 -38.37 -19.21
N LYS A 123 -6.50 -37.48 -18.61
CA LYS A 123 -6.46 -36.03 -18.87
C LYS A 123 -5.95 -35.22 -17.68
N GLN A 124 -5.67 -35.87 -16.54
CA GLN A 124 -5.36 -35.22 -15.26
C GLN A 124 -6.42 -34.18 -14.87
N ARG A 125 -7.70 -34.58 -14.96
CA ARG A 125 -8.84 -33.74 -14.64
C ARG A 125 -9.72 -34.38 -13.58
N VAL A 126 -10.51 -33.55 -12.93
CA VAL A 126 -11.55 -33.98 -12.01
C VAL A 126 -12.87 -33.35 -12.44
N TYR A 127 -13.88 -34.18 -12.61
CA TYR A 127 -15.24 -33.75 -12.96
C TYR A 127 -16.13 -33.87 -11.74
N VAL A 128 -16.85 -32.80 -11.42
CA VAL A 128 -17.70 -32.74 -10.22
C VAL A 128 -19.04 -32.11 -10.55
N VAL A 129 -20.10 -32.68 -10.02
CA VAL A 129 -21.46 -32.17 -10.23
C VAL A 129 -22.00 -31.43 -9.02
N GLY A 130 -22.82 -30.41 -9.25
CA GLY A 130 -23.64 -29.80 -8.20
C GLY A 130 -24.74 -30.76 -7.76
N ARG A 131 -24.90 -30.95 -6.45
CA ARG A 131 -25.90 -31.86 -5.86
C ARG A 131 -27.32 -31.37 -6.20
N ALA A 132 -28.09 -32.21 -6.89
CA ALA A 132 -29.44 -31.87 -7.36
C ALA A 132 -29.50 -30.60 -8.24
N LEU A 133 -28.39 -30.24 -8.90
CA LEU A 133 -28.28 -29.16 -9.88
C LEU A 133 -28.04 -29.74 -11.28
N ASN A 134 -27.94 -28.91 -12.31
CA ASN A 134 -27.55 -29.35 -13.66
C ASN A 134 -26.18 -28.78 -14.06
N ARG A 135 -25.30 -28.57 -13.07
CA ARG A 135 -23.99 -27.93 -13.24
C ARG A 135 -22.89 -28.97 -13.08
N LEU A 136 -22.00 -29.05 -14.06
CA LEU A 136 -20.77 -29.83 -14.02
C LEU A 136 -19.57 -28.89 -14.06
N PHE A 137 -18.71 -28.98 -13.06
CA PHE A 137 -17.45 -28.23 -12.99
C PHE A 137 -16.29 -29.11 -13.46
N ILE A 138 -15.32 -28.49 -14.12
CA ILE A 138 -14.11 -29.14 -14.61
C ILE A 138 -12.94 -28.56 -13.84
N LEU A 139 -12.16 -29.42 -13.20
CA LEU A 139 -10.97 -29.02 -12.46
C LEU A 139 -9.75 -29.75 -13.00
N ALA A 140 -8.57 -29.14 -12.84
CA ALA A 140 -7.29 -29.76 -13.15
C ALA A 140 -6.28 -29.51 -12.03
N TRP A 141 -5.36 -30.45 -11.83
CA TRP A 141 -4.29 -30.31 -10.85
C TRP A 141 -3.15 -29.45 -11.40
N ASN A 142 -2.79 -28.38 -10.69
CA ASN A 142 -1.60 -27.60 -11.00
C ASN A 142 -0.41 -28.17 -10.22
N VAL A 143 0.49 -28.85 -10.93
CA VAL A 143 1.67 -29.51 -10.35
C VAL A 143 2.60 -28.52 -9.63
N ASN A 144 2.77 -27.32 -10.17
CA ASN A 144 3.69 -26.32 -9.61
C ASN A 144 3.13 -25.67 -8.33
N GLN A 145 1.83 -25.38 -8.33
CA GLN A 145 1.16 -24.75 -7.19
C GLN A 145 0.64 -25.76 -6.16
N LYS A 146 0.63 -27.06 -6.50
CA LYS A 146 0.03 -28.15 -5.73
C LYS A 146 -1.42 -27.86 -5.29
N LYS A 147 -2.22 -27.37 -6.23
CA LYS A 147 -3.63 -26.98 -6.01
C LYS A 147 -4.52 -27.42 -7.17
N LEU A 148 -5.78 -27.73 -6.88
CA LEU A 148 -6.81 -27.81 -7.92
C LEU A 148 -7.14 -26.41 -8.44
N MET A 149 -7.30 -26.31 -9.76
CA MET A 149 -7.74 -25.10 -10.45
C MET A 149 -9.07 -25.36 -11.16
N LEU A 150 -9.97 -24.38 -11.13
CA LEU A 150 -11.17 -24.37 -11.95
C LEU A 150 -10.78 -24.09 -13.42
N MET A 151 -11.26 -24.93 -14.33
CA MET A 151 -10.95 -24.85 -15.76
C MET A 151 -12.10 -24.22 -16.54
N ASP A 152 -11.78 -23.56 -17.65
CA ASP A 152 -12.78 -22.98 -18.53
C ASP A 152 -13.65 -24.10 -19.18
N PRO A 153 -14.99 -24.03 -19.09
CA PRO A 153 -15.85 -25.08 -19.63
C PRO A 153 -15.89 -25.14 -21.16
N GLN A 154 -15.50 -24.07 -21.86
CA GLN A 154 -15.41 -24.02 -23.33
C GLN A 154 -14.01 -24.43 -23.83
N ASP A 155 -12.95 -24.12 -23.07
CA ASP A 155 -11.58 -24.62 -23.31
C ASP A 155 -10.95 -25.19 -22.03
N PRO A 156 -11.20 -26.48 -21.71
CA PRO A 156 -10.72 -27.12 -20.47
C PRO A 156 -9.19 -27.32 -20.38
N ASN A 157 -8.41 -26.71 -21.26
CA ASN A 157 -6.94 -26.66 -21.18
C ASN A 157 -6.42 -25.37 -20.56
N GLN A 158 -7.30 -24.41 -20.25
CA GLN A 158 -6.93 -23.14 -19.64
C GLN A 158 -7.71 -22.90 -18.34
N PRO A 159 -7.10 -22.20 -17.36
CA PRO A 159 -7.82 -21.74 -16.18
C PRO A 159 -9.03 -20.90 -16.58
N TYR A 160 -10.11 -20.98 -15.80
CA TYR A 160 -11.28 -20.16 -16.01
C TYR A 160 -10.93 -18.66 -15.95
N SER A 161 -11.33 -17.90 -16.98
CA SER A 161 -11.05 -16.46 -17.08
C SER A 161 -12.29 -15.57 -17.22
N GLY A 162 -13.50 -16.16 -17.22
CA GLY A 162 -14.77 -15.42 -17.31
C GLY A 162 -15.89 -16.21 -18.00
N GLY A 163 -17.16 -15.82 -17.78
CA GLY A 163 -18.34 -16.48 -18.34
C GLY A 163 -19.07 -17.39 -17.34
N ASP A 164 -19.80 -18.39 -17.83
CA ASP A 164 -20.38 -19.41 -16.94
C ASP A 164 -19.27 -20.37 -16.48
N PRO A 165 -19.05 -20.60 -15.18
CA PRO A 165 -17.93 -21.39 -14.67
C PRO A 165 -18.19 -22.91 -14.67
N TYR A 166 -19.25 -23.36 -15.35
CA TYR A 166 -19.67 -24.75 -15.37
C TYR A 166 -20.31 -25.10 -16.72
N VAL A 167 -20.32 -26.39 -17.03
CA VAL A 167 -21.12 -26.95 -18.10
C VAL A 167 -22.54 -27.18 -17.59
N THR A 168 -23.53 -26.72 -18.36
CA THR A 168 -24.94 -27.04 -18.08
C THR A 168 -25.30 -28.39 -18.70
N LEU A 169 -25.54 -29.40 -17.86
CA LEU A 169 -25.98 -30.73 -18.29
C LEU A 169 -27.43 -30.67 -18.81
N THR A 170 -27.62 -31.00 -20.09
CA THR A 170 -28.94 -30.97 -20.74
C THR A 170 -29.71 -32.27 -20.51
N ASP A 171 -31.02 -32.24 -20.77
CA ASP A 171 -31.90 -33.42 -20.80
C ASP A 171 -32.05 -34.18 -19.48
N LEU A 172 -31.71 -33.55 -18.35
CA LEU A 172 -32.14 -33.99 -17.02
C LEU A 172 -33.61 -33.65 -16.77
N GLU A 173 -34.36 -34.52 -16.11
CA GLU A 173 -35.74 -34.25 -15.76
C GLU A 173 -35.87 -33.01 -14.84
N PRO A 174 -36.93 -32.20 -14.99
CA PRO A 174 -37.10 -31.02 -14.16
C PRO A 174 -37.14 -31.35 -12.66
N GLY A 175 -36.22 -30.75 -11.90
CA GLY A 175 -36.14 -30.89 -10.44
C GLY A 175 -35.44 -32.15 -9.93
N THR A 176 -34.80 -32.95 -10.80
CA THR A 176 -34.02 -34.12 -10.38
C THR A 176 -32.54 -33.78 -10.16
N GLY A 177 -31.95 -33.07 -11.12
CA GLY A 177 -30.54 -32.65 -11.10
C GLY A 177 -29.56 -33.83 -11.05
N SER A 178 -28.27 -33.57 -10.97
CA SER A 178 -27.20 -34.56 -10.94
C SER A 178 -26.88 -35.00 -9.52
N TRP A 179 -26.57 -36.29 -9.37
CA TRP A 179 -26.21 -36.95 -8.11
C TRP A 179 -24.83 -37.60 -8.29
N GLY A 180 -24.73 -38.92 -8.44
CA GLY A 180 -23.47 -39.62 -8.71
C GLY A 180 -23.02 -39.54 -10.18
N VAL A 181 -21.71 -39.66 -10.40
CA VAL A 181 -21.08 -39.64 -11.74
C VAL A 181 -20.05 -40.74 -11.86
N ALA A 182 -19.93 -41.33 -13.05
CA ALA A 182 -18.89 -42.31 -13.36
C ALA A 182 -18.35 -42.07 -14.78
N LEU A 183 -17.06 -42.25 -15.00
CA LEU A 183 -16.40 -41.99 -16.27
C LEU A 183 -15.86 -43.29 -16.87
N ASP A 184 -16.32 -43.64 -18.06
CA ASP A 184 -15.65 -44.65 -18.87
C ASP A 184 -14.61 -43.97 -19.74
N GLU A 185 -13.36 -43.97 -19.28
CA GLU A 185 -12.26 -43.33 -20.01
C GLU A 185 -11.95 -44.01 -21.35
N ASN A 186 -12.31 -45.29 -21.53
CA ASN A 186 -12.08 -45.98 -22.80
C ASN A 186 -13.04 -45.50 -23.89
N THR A 187 -14.28 -45.18 -23.51
CA THR A 187 -15.30 -44.70 -24.45
C THR A 187 -15.54 -43.20 -24.39
N ARG A 188 -14.87 -42.50 -23.46
CA ARG A 188 -14.98 -41.05 -23.22
C ARG A 188 -16.42 -40.62 -22.90
N ARG A 189 -17.08 -41.41 -22.07
CA ARG A 189 -18.49 -41.22 -21.68
C ARG A 189 -18.62 -40.99 -20.19
N LEU A 190 -19.20 -39.86 -19.83
CA LEU A 190 -19.63 -39.57 -18.47
C LEU A 190 -21.07 -40.06 -18.27
N TYR A 191 -21.26 -40.95 -17.32
CA TYR A 191 -22.55 -41.41 -16.84
C TYR A 191 -22.96 -40.56 -15.65
N VAL A 192 -24.21 -40.10 -15.62
CA VAL A 192 -24.73 -39.23 -14.57
C VAL A 192 -26.05 -39.79 -14.06
N GLY A 193 -26.07 -40.15 -12.77
CA GLY A 193 -27.28 -40.51 -12.04
C GLY A 193 -28.03 -39.25 -11.60
N ASN A 194 -29.36 -39.33 -11.56
CA ASN A 194 -30.20 -38.18 -11.22
C ASN A 194 -31.30 -38.49 -10.20
N ASN A 195 -31.11 -39.51 -9.37
CA ASN A 195 -32.09 -39.98 -8.38
C ASN A 195 -33.44 -40.42 -8.99
N THR A 196 -33.41 -40.86 -10.26
CA THR A 196 -34.52 -41.56 -10.92
C THR A 196 -34.03 -42.90 -11.45
N ALA A 197 -34.90 -43.65 -12.16
CA ALA A 197 -34.48 -44.88 -12.83
C ALA A 197 -33.57 -44.64 -14.05
N ASN A 198 -33.36 -43.39 -14.43
CA ASN A 198 -32.62 -42.99 -15.61
C ASN A 198 -31.17 -42.63 -15.27
N VAL A 199 -30.25 -43.09 -16.12
CA VAL A 199 -28.85 -42.66 -16.16
C VAL A 199 -28.60 -41.94 -17.48
N HIS A 200 -28.07 -40.71 -17.41
CA HIS A 200 -27.81 -39.86 -18.57
C HIS A 200 -26.34 -39.99 -18.99
N ILE A 201 -26.08 -39.97 -20.29
CA ILE A 201 -24.74 -40.21 -20.85
C ILE A 201 -24.31 -38.96 -21.61
N TYR A 202 -23.11 -38.46 -21.33
CA TYR A 202 -22.53 -37.29 -22.00
C TYR A 202 -21.16 -37.64 -22.60
N ASP A 203 -20.83 -37.00 -23.73
CA ASP A 203 -19.53 -37.12 -24.40
C ASP A 203 -18.55 -36.07 -23.85
N VAL A 204 -17.51 -36.51 -23.14
CA VAL A 204 -16.58 -35.59 -22.46
C VAL A 204 -15.62 -34.89 -23.42
N ASP A 205 -15.40 -35.44 -24.62
CA ASP A 205 -14.47 -34.88 -25.61
C ASP A 205 -15.20 -34.07 -26.71
N ASN A 206 -16.53 -34.16 -26.77
CA ASN A 206 -17.36 -33.45 -27.74
C ASN A 206 -18.33 -32.47 -27.05
N ASN A 207 -17.77 -31.54 -26.27
CA ASN A 207 -18.49 -30.45 -25.60
C ASN A 207 -19.73 -30.93 -24.82
N TRP A 208 -19.60 -32.03 -24.09
CA TRP A 208 -20.61 -32.50 -23.14
C TRP A 208 -21.97 -32.78 -23.78
N VAL A 209 -21.99 -33.17 -25.05
CA VAL A 209 -23.22 -33.51 -25.76
C VAL A 209 -23.91 -34.69 -25.10
N HIS A 210 -25.21 -34.56 -24.83
CA HIS A 210 -26.05 -35.67 -24.34
C HIS A 210 -26.18 -36.75 -25.43
N LEU A 211 -25.66 -37.94 -25.14
CA LEU A 211 -25.65 -39.10 -26.04
C LEU A 211 -26.90 -39.96 -25.90
N GLY A 212 -27.61 -39.85 -24.77
CA GLY A 212 -28.84 -40.58 -24.50
C GLY A 212 -29.05 -40.91 -23.02
N THR A 213 -30.16 -41.57 -22.75
CA THR A 213 -30.61 -41.94 -21.39
C THR A 213 -30.90 -43.43 -21.33
N ARG A 214 -30.52 -44.08 -20.23
CA ARG A 214 -30.70 -45.52 -19.97
C ARG A 214 -31.58 -45.73 -18.75
N ASP A 215 -32.67 -46.47 -18.90
CA ASP A 215 -33.52 -46.88 -17.78
C ASP A 215 -32.95 -48.14 -17.12
N VAL A 216 -32.37 -47.96 -15.93
CA VAL A 216 -31.79 -49.05 -15.12
C VAL A 216 -32.80 -49.63 -14.10
N GLY A 217 -34.08 -49.30 -14.23
CA GLY A 217 -35.20 -49.93 -13.54
C GLY A 217 -35.39 -49.52 -12.08
N ARG A 218 -34.42 -48.85 -11.46
CA ARG A 218 -34.47 -48.40 -10.06
C ARG A 218 -33.76 -47.06 -9.88
N THR A 219 -34.16 -46.32 -8.85
CA THR A 219 -33.62 -44.99 -8.53
C THR A 219 -32.12 -45.03 -8.25
N VAL A 220 -31.34 -44.23 -8.97
CA VAL A 220 -29.88 -44.23 -8.91
C VAL A 220 -29.36 -42.95 -8.28
N ALA A 221 -28.63 -43.08 -7.17
CA ALA A 221 -27.99 -41.93 -6.51
C ALA A 221 -26.48 -41.92 -6.67
N ASP A 222 -25.86 -43.09 -6.73
CA ASP A 222 -24.43 -43.27 -6.96
C ASP A 222 -24.20 -44.32 -8.05
N ILE A 223 -23.08 -44.23 -8.77
CA ILE A 223 -22.79 -45.07 -9.94
C ILE A 223 -21.30 -45.32 -10.10
N GLU A 224 -20.99 -46.49 -10.65
CA GLU A 224 -19.63 -46.83 -11.08
C GLU A 224 -19.67 -47.60 -12.40
N VAL A 225 -18.68 -47.38 -13.25
CA VAL A 225 -18.52 -48.11 -14.50
C VAL A 225 -17.38 -49.12 -14.40
N ASN A 226 -17.65 -50.36 -14.81
CA ASN A 226 -16.61 -51.33 -15.10
C ASN A 226 -16.46 -51.42 -16.63
N PRO A 227 -15.41 -50.81 -17.22
CA PRO A 227 -15.25 -50.74 -18.66
C PRO A 227 -15.08 -52.11 -19.32
N ASN A 228 -15.32 -52.18 -20.63
CA ASN A 228 -14.97 -53.38 -21.40
C ASN A 228 -13.45 -53.51 -21.49
N ASN A 229 -12.90 -54.58 -20.91
CA ASN A 229 -11.46 -54.90 -20.92
C ASN A 229 -11.09 -56.04 -21.90
N GLY A 230 -12.01 -56.41 -22.80
CA GLY A 230 -11.87 -57.48 -23.78
C GLY A 230 -12.27 -58.87 -23.27
N THR A 231 -12.49 -59.04 -21.96
CA THR A 231 -12.89 -60.33 -21.35
C THR A 231 -14.36 -60.37 -20.93
N HIS A 232 -14.97 -59.20 -20.76
CA HIS A 232 -16.39 -59.03 -20.48
C HIS A 232 -16.93 -57.73 -21.12
N ASN A 233 -18.26 -57.60 -21.21
CA ASN A 233 -18.89 -56.37 -21.65
C ASN A 233 -18.67 -55.23 -20.65
N ALA A 234 -18.80 -53.97 -21.08
CA ALA A 234 -18.90 -52.85 -20.15
C ALA A 234 -20.18 -52.95 -19.29
N PHE A 235 -20.04 -52.73 -17.97
CA PHE A 235 -21.15 -52.77 -17.01
C PHE A 235 -21.25 -51.50 -16.20
N LEU A 236 -22.47 -51.08 -15.90
CA LEU A 236 -22.76 -50.03 -14.94
C LEU A 236 -23.31 -50.65 -13.65
N TYR A 237 -22.73 -50.30 -12.52
CA TYR A 237 -23.23 -50.64 -11.20
C TYR A 237 -23.89 -49.42 -10.56
N CYS A 238 -25.05 -49.60 -9.94
CA CYS A 238 -25.82 -48.49 -9.39
C CYS A 238 -26.10 -48.68 -7.89
N GLY A 239 -25.76 -47.64 -7.13
CA GLY A 239 -26.20 -47.40 -5.75
C GLY A 239 -27.50 -46.59 -5.69
N ALA A 240 -28.01 -46.39 -4.47
CA ALA A 240 -29.31 -45.83 -4.17
C ALA A 240 -29.24 -44.80 -3.03
N LEU A 241 -30.17 -43.83 -3.06
CA LEU A 241 -30.22 -42.80 -2.03
C LEU A 241 -30.76 -43.36 -0.72
N TYR A 242 -30.02 -43.15 0.37
CA TYR A 242 -30.48 -43.43 1.73
C TYR A 242 -30.97 -42.14 2.41
N THR A 243 -32.24 -42.12 2.82
CA THR A 243 -32.87 -40.99 3.54
C THR A 243 -33.29 -41.36 4.98
N GLY A 244 -32.76 -42.46 5.50
CA GLY A 244 -33.11 -43.02 6.81
C GLY A 244 -33.82 -44.37 6.73
N PRO A 245 -34.19 -44.98 7.89
CA PRO A 245 -34.76 -46.32 7.93
C PRO A 245 -36.01 -46.47 7.07
N GLY A 246 -35.93 -47.31 6.02
CA GLY A 246 -37.04 -47.57 5.08
C GLY A 246 -37.09 -46.65 3.86
N GLY A 247 -36.17 -45.69 3.73
CA GLY A 247 -35.94 -44.92 2.50
C GLY A 247 -34.96 -45.61 1.55
N GLY A 248 -35.18 -45.48 0.23
CA GLY A 248 -34.36 -46.13 -0.81
C GLY A 248 -34.80 -47.55 -1.16
N HIS A 249 -33.90 -48.35 -1.75
CA HIS A 249 -34.13 -49.76 -2.07
C HIS A 249 -32.90 -50.63 -1.80
N ASN A 250 -33.10 -51.92 -1.51
CA ASN A 250 -32.02 -52.82 -1.11
C ASN A 250 -31.32 -53.56 -2.27
N PHE A 251 -31.50 -53.10 -3.50
CA PHE A 251 -31.03 -53.82 -4.69
C PHE A 251 -29.74 -53.22 -5.22
N LEU A 252 -28.70 -54.05 -5.34
CA LEU A 252 -27.53 -53.75 -6.17
C LEU A 252 -27.90 -54.06 -7.64
N VAL A 253 -27.75 -53.09 -8.51
CA VAL A 253 -28.13 -53.19 -9.93
C VAL A 253 -26.86 -53.28 -10.78
N LYS A 254 -26.83 -54.26 -11.71
CA LYS A 254 -25.83 -54.40 -12.76
C LYS A 254 -26.50 -54.29 -14.13
N HIS A 255 -26.18 -53.23 -14.86
CA HIS A 255 -26.68 -52.95 -16.21
C HIS A 255 -25.58 -53.20 -17.25
N ASN A 256 -25.91 -53.85 -18.37
CA ASN A 256 -24.96 -54.13 -19.46
C ASN A 256 -25.00 -53.00 -20.48
N LEU A 257 -23.92 -52.22 -20.55
CA LEU A 257 -23.82 -51.01 -21.38
C LEU A 257 -23.71 -51.30 -22.88
N GLU A 258 -23.34 -52.53 -23.27
CA GLU A 258 -23.20 -52.91 -24.68
C GLU A 258 -24.48 -53.49 -25.28
N THR A 259 -25.18 -54.34 -24.53
CA THR A 259 -26.43 -54.92 -25.01
C THR A 259 -27.62 -54.00 -24.78
N ASP A 260 -27.53 -53.10 -23.80
CA ASP A 260 -28.60 -52.16 -23.41
C ASP A 260 -29.95 -52.89 -23.20
N THR A 261 -29.89 -54.07 -22.57
CA THR A 261 -31.07 -54.93 -22.38
C THR A 261 -31.61 -54.83 -20.96
N ASN A 262 -32.86 -54.37 -20.82
CA ASN A 262 -33.71 -54.49 -19.63
C ASN A 262 -34.55 -55.79 -19.73
N PRO A 263 -34.65 -56.65 -18.69
CA PRO A 263 -34.32 -56.40 -17.29
C PRO A 263 -32.83 -56.48 -16.95
N ASN A 264 -32.42 -55.56 -16.08
CA ASN A 264 -31.09 -55.54 -15.46
C ASN A 264 -30.92 -56.76 -14.55
N ILE A 265 -29.67 -57.11 -14.27
CA ILE A 265 -29.39 -58.11 -13.23
C ILE A 265 -29.42 -57.36 -11.90
N GLU A 266 -30.45 -57.61 -11.09
CA GLU A 266 -30.64 -56.99 -9.78
C GLU A 266 -30.67 -58.04 -8.68
N GLN A 267 -30.03 -57.74 -7.55
CA GLN A 267 -30.04 -58.60 -6.37
C GLN A 267 -30.35 -57.79 -5.12
N ASP A 268 -31.36 -58.22 -4.36
CA ASP A 268 -31.61 -57.70 -3.02
C ASP A 268 -30.47 -58.14 -2.09
N ILE A 269 -29.66 -57.18 -1.65
CA ILE A 269 -28.54 -57.39 -0.72
C ILE A 269 -28.94 -57.17 0.74
N GLY A 270 -30.24 -56.98 1.02
CA GLY A 270 -30.80 -56.88 2.36
C GLY A 270 -30.63 -55.52 3.06
N THR A 271 -29.97 -54.56 2.41
CA THR A 271 -29.72 -53.20 2.92
C THR A 271 -29.51 -52.25 1.74
N VAL A 272 -29.59 -50.94 1.95
CA VAL A 272 -29.48 -49.95 0.85
C VAL A 272 -28.01 -49.82 0.43
N PRO A 273 -27.65 -50.10 -0.84
CA PRO A 273 -26.32 -49.77 -1.37
C PRO A 273 -26.24 -48.26 -1.56
N ILE A 274 -25.37 -47.57 -0.83
CA ILE A 274 -25.24 -46.11 -0.85
C ILE A 274 -24.17 -45.72 -1.86
N GLY A 275 -22.92 -46.09 -1.59
CA GLY A 275 -21.76 -45.90 -2.47
C GLY A 275 -21.36 -47.19 -3.18
N VAL A 276 -20.89 -47.09 -4.42
CA VAL A 276 -20.41 -48.23 -5.21
C VAL A 276 -19.11 -47.89 -5.92
N SER A 277 -18.15 -48.81 -5.89
CA SER A 277 -16.96 -48.75 -6.73
C SER A 277 -16.55 -50.14 -7.20
N VAL A 278 -15.67 -50.22 -8.19
CA VAL A 278 -15.25 -51.47 -8.82
C VAL A 278 -13.74 -51.47 -8.98
N ASP A 279 -13.11 -52.58 -8.59
CA ASP A 279 -11.73 -52.82 -8.98
C ASP A 279 -11.73 -53.34 -10.42
N THR A 280 -11.26 -52.54 -11.36
CA THR A 280 -11.27 -52.87 -12.79
C THR A 280 -10.37 -54.05 -13.14
N ASP A 281 -9.38 -54.37 -12.29
CA ASP A 281 -8.44 -55.48 -12.53
C ASP A 281 -9.03 -56.83 -12.13
N THR A 282 -9.74 -56.88 -11.00
CA THR A 282 -10.37 -58.12 -10.50
C THR A 282 -11.83 -58.27 -10.89
N GLY A 283 -12.52 -57.15 -11.16
CA GLY A 283 -13.96 -57.08 -11.39
C GLY A 283 -14.81 -57.16 -10.12
N LEU A 284 -14.19 -57.16 -8.93
CA LEU A 284 -14.89 -57.13 -7.65
C LEU A 284 -15.56 -55.78 -7.42
N VAL A 285 -16.79 -55.82 -6.88
CA VAL A 285 -17.61 -54.63 -6.63
C VAL A 285 -17.67 -54.36 -5.14
N TYR A 286 -17.27 -53.16 -4.74
CA TYR A 286 -17.22 -52.70 -3.36
C TYR A 286 -18.41 -51.78 -3.10
N VAL A 287 -19.22 -52.11 -2.10
CA VAL A 287 -20.51 -51.46 -1.87
C VAL A 287 -20.58 -50.97 -0.44
N GLY A 288 -20.59 -49.65 -0.26
CA GLY A 288 -20.95 -49.01 0.99
C GLY A 288 -22.45 -49.17 1.24
N VAL A 289 -22.84 -49.65 2.42
CA VAL A 289 -24.25 -49.96 2.72
C VAL A 289 -24.77 -49.25 3.96
N SER A 290 -26.09 -49.03 4.01
CA SER A 290 -26.73 -48.22 5.07
C SER A 290 -26.72 -48.79 6.48
N ASN A 291 -26.08 -49.95 6.70
CA ASN A 291 -25.85 -50.56 8.00
C ASN A 291 -24.39 -50.45 8.46
N ASN A 292 -23.66 -49.46 7.92
CA ASN A 292 -22.30 -49.09 8.32
C ASN A 292 -21.30 -50.23 8.02
N GLU A 293 -21.43 -50.84 6.85
CA GLU A 293 -20.53 -51.87 6.33
C GLU A 293 -20.05 -51.51 4.91
N ILE A 294 -18.88 -52.01 4.52
CA ILE A 294 -18.47 -52.17 3.12
C ILE A 294 -18.58 -53.65 2.80
N ARG A 295 -19.31 -53.98 1.74
CA ARG A 295 -19.50 -55.35 1.27
C ARG A 295 -18.85 -55.55 -0.09
N VAL A 296 -18.15 -56.67 -0.24
CA VAL A 296 -17.45 -57.02 -1.48
C VAL A 296 -18.25 -58.11 -2.20
N TYR A 297 -18.53 -57.89 -3.48
CA TYR A 297 -19.29 -58.81 -4.32
C TYR A 297 -18.52 -59.23 -5.57
N ASP A 298 -18.46 -60.54 -5.81
CA ASP A 298 -18.21 -61.09 -7.15
C ASP A 298 -19.53 -61.14 -7.93
N CYS A 299 -19.63 -60.24 -8.91
CA CYS A 299 -20.79 -60.09 -9.78
C CYS A 299 -20.62 -60.79 -11.14
N SER A 300 -19.66 -61.71 -11.29
CA SER A 300 -19.41 -62.46 -12.53
C SER A 300 -20.52 -63.47 -12.87
N SER A 301 -21.31 -63.88 -11.87
CA SER A 301 -22.45 -64.78 -12.03
C SER A 301 -23.66 -64.31 -11.21
N TYR A 302 -24.85 -64.83 -11.53
CA TYR A 302 -26.07 -64.58 -10.76
C TYR A 302 -26.51 -65.87 -10.02
N PRO A 303 -26.84 -65.81 -8.72
CA PRO A 303 -26.79 -64.63 -7.84
C PRO A 303 -25.35 -64.15 -7.58
N PHE A 304 -25.19 -62.84 -7.35
CA PHE A 304 -23.94 -62.23 -6.90
C PHE A 304 -23.48 -62.88 -5.59
N VAL A 305 -22.18 -63.14 -5.50
CA VAL A 305 -21.57 -63.80 -4.35
C VAL A 305 -20.91 -62.73 -3.49
N GLN A 306 -21.37 -62.56 -2.26
CA GLN A 306 -20.67 -61.72 -1.28
C GLN A 306 -19.41 -62.45 -0.82
N THR A 307 -18.23 -61.90 -1.10
CA THR A 307 -16.94 -62.50 -0.73
C THR A 307 -16.46 -62.02 0.62
N ASP A 308 -16.83 -60.79 1.01
CA ASP A 308 -16.45 -60.20 2.29
C ASP A 308 -17.45 -59.12 2.76
N SER A 309 -17.37 -58.75 4.04
CA SER A 309 -18.10 -57.64 4.65
C SER A 309 -17.36 -57.11 5.86
N GLU A 310 -16.95 -55.85 5.80
CA GLU A 310 -16.26 -55.17 6.89
C GLU A 310 -17.12 -54.09 7.54
N ASN A 311 -17.13 -54.07 8.87
CA ASN A 311 -17.85 -53.04 9.63
C ASN A 311 -17.01 -51.76 9.65
N THR A 312 -17.59 -50.65 9.21
CA THR A 312 -16.86 -49.40 9.07
C THR A 312 -16.78 -48.58 10.34
N GLY A 313 -17.42 -48.99 11.44
CA GLY A 313 -17.42 -48.28 12.72
C GLY A 313 -17.95 -46.83 12.69
N GLY A 314 -18.47 -46.35 11.57
CA GLY A 314 -19.02 -45.01 11.41
C GLY A 314 -20.44 -44.87 11.96
N GLY A 315 -20.87 -43.64 12.22
CA GLY A 315 -22.23 -43.28 12.66
C GLY A 315 -23.26 -43.26 11.54
N SER A 316 -22.83 -43.27 10.28
CA SER A 316 -23.66 -43.31 9.07
C SER A 316 -23.15 -44.37 8.09
N GLY A 317 -23.97 -44.74 7.10
CA GLY A 317 -23.57 -45.70 6.08
C GLY A 317 -22.55 -45.08 5.12
N PRO A 318 -21.56 -45.85 4.60
CA PRO A 318 -20.50 -45.28 3.79
C PRO A 318 -21.06 -44.67 2.50
N ALA A 319 -20.80 -43.38 2.29
CA ALA A 319 -21.43 -42.56 1.25
C ALA A 319 -20.66 -42.63 -0.08
N GLY A 320 -19.38 -42.22 -0.08
CA GLY A 320 -18.45 -42.36 -1.19
C GLY A 320 -17.46 -43.50 -1.00
N ILE A 321 -17.08 -44.16 -2.08
CA ILE A 321 -16.08 -45.23 -2.09
C ILE A 321 -15.34 -45.21 -3.44
N CYS A 322 -14.02 -45.40 -3.42
CA CYS A 322 -13.23 -45.52 -4.64
C CYS A 322 -12.14 -46.58 -4.51
N VAL A 323 -11.79 -47.19 -5.65
CA VAL A 323 -10.69 -48.15 -5.77
C VAL A 323 -9.72 -47.68 -6.88
N PRO A 324 -8.41 -47.60 -6.62
CA PRO A 324 -7.43 -47.16 -7.62
C PRO A 324 -7.26 -48.15 -8.78
N THR A 325 -6.87 -47.64 -9.95
CA THR A 325 -6.55 -48.41 -11.16
C THR A 325 -5.11 -48.95 -11.16
N GLY A 326 -4.25 -48.48 -10.24
CA GLY A 326 -2.85 -48.90 -10.07
C GLY A 326 -2.51 -49.39 -8.66
N ASP A 327 -1.21 -49.61 -8.39
CA ASP A 327 -0.66 -50.06 -7.08
C ASP A 327 -0.64 -48.91 -6.04
N VAL A 328 -1.78 -48.24 -5.84
CA VAL A 328 -1.92 -47.15 -4.88
C VAL A 328 -2.60 -47.65 -3.62
N PHE A 329 -1.93 -47.49 -2.48
CA PHE A 329 -2.43 -47.94 -1.18
C PHE A 329 -1.87 -47.09 -0.04
N TYR A 330 -2.59 -47.09 1.08
CA TYR A 330 -2.15 -46.39 2.28
C TYR A 330 -0.88 -47.04 2.85
N LYS A 331 0.14 -46.21 3.09
CA LYS A 331 1.42 -46.60 3.68
C LYS A 331 1.53 -46.07 5.12
N PRO A 332 1.55 -46.96 6.12
CA PRO A 332 1.67 -46.54 7.52
C PRO A 332 2.99 -45.80 7.82
N HIS A 333 2.91 -44.81 8.72
CA HIS A 333 4.05 -44.06 9.25
C HIS A 333 4.68 -44.79 10.43
N VAL A 334 5.57 -45.74 10.13
CA VAL A 334 6.18 -46.62 11.14
C VAL A 334 7.66 -46.38 11.37
N PHE A 335 8.38 -45.87 10.37
CA PHE A 335 9.78 -45.50 10.54
C PHE A 335 9.85 -44.23 11.39
N ASP A 336 10.93 -44.07 12.14
CA ASP A 336 11.21 -42.82 12.83
C ASP A 336 12.22 -42.05 11.98
N VAL A 337 11.81 -40.91 11.42
CA VAL A 337 12.69 -39.98 10.70
C VAL A 337 12.72 -38.66 11.45
N ASN A 338 13.91 -38.15 11.72
CA ASN A 338 14.11 -36.88 12.39
C ASN A 338 15.11 -36.04 11.59
N LYS A 339 14.79 -34.76 11.42
CA LYS A 339 15.61 -33.79 10.70
C LYS A 339 15.89 -32.60 11.61
N VAL A 340 17.17 -32.31 11.81
CA VAL A 340 17.63 -31.17 12.59
C VAL A 340 18.72 -30.44 11.83
N ASP A 341 18.82 -29.14 12.03
CA ASP A 341 19.94 -28.35 11.50
C ASP A 341 20.95 -28.01 12.61
N ASN A 342 21.91 -27.14 12.31
CA ASN A 342 22.86 -26.59 13.27
C ASN A 342 22.47 -25.18 13.77
N VAL A 343 21.24 -24.74 13.54
CA VAL A 343 20.70 -23.43 13.92
C VAL A 343 19.64 -23.66 14.97
N ASN A 344 19.91 -23.25 16.22
CA ASN A 344 18.91 -23.44 17.28
C ASN A 344 17.70 -22.52 17.03
N ASP A 345 16.53 -22.84 17.61
CA ASP A 345 15.29 -22.05 17.48
C ASP A 345 15.42 -20.55 17.85
N VAL A 346 16.47 -20.17 18.59
CA VAL A 346 16.78 -18.79 18.99
C VAL A 346 17.85 -18.11 18.13
N ASP A 347 18.53 -18.89 17.29
CA ASP A 347 19.55 -18.43 16.35
C ASP A 347 18.95 -18.33 14.94
N CYS A 348 19.74 -17.85 13.99
CA CYS A 348 19.35 -17.72 12.60
C CYS A 348 20.51 -18.07 11.65
N ALA A 349 20.19 -18.40 10.39
CA ALA A 349 21.14 -18.63 9.32
C ALA A 349 21.29 -17.36 8.46
N SER A 350 22.52 -16.97 8.15
CA SER A 350 22.81 -15.87 7.21
C SER A 350 23.21 -16.43 5.84
N PRO A 351 23.08 -15.65 4.74
CA PRO A 351 23.68 -16.00 3.47
C PRO A 351 25.16 -16.39 3.61
N LEU A 352 25.58 -17.36 2.80
CA LEU A 352 26.94 -17.89 2.84
C LEU A 352 27.94 -16.77 2.54
N ILE A 353 28.87 -16.54 3.47
CA ILE A 353 29.94 -15.55 3.25
C ILE A 353 30.78 -15.91 2.02
N SER A 354 31.19 -14.90 1.27
CA SER A 354 32.06 -15.07 0.11
C SER A 354 33.45 -15.58 0.52
N GLU A 355 34.17 -16.17 -0.44
CA GLU A 355 35.59 -16.56 -0.24
C GLU A 355 36.45 -15.33 0.12
N GLU A 356 36.14 -14.17 -0.45
CA GLU A 356 36.82 -12.92 -0.13
C GLU A 356 36.60 -12.51 1.34
N GLU A 357 35.36 -12.52 1.84
CA GLU A 357 35.07 -12.21 3.24
C GLU A 357 35.68 -13.22 4.20
N HIS A 358 35.64 -14.51 3.87
CA HIS A 358 36.28 -15.57 4.63
C HIS A 358 37.79 -15.31 4.79
N GLU A 359 38.47 -14.99 3.69
CA GLU A 359 39.92 -14.75 3.68
C GLU A 359 40.30 -13.44 4.37
N ILE A 360 39.56 -12.35 4.11
CA ILE A 360 39.87 -11.02 4.62
C ILE A 360 39.58 -10.92 6.13
N LEU A 361 38.42 -11.41 6.57
CA LEU A 361 38.01 -11.31 7.97
C LEU A 361 38.54 -12.47 8.83
N GLY A 362 39.04 -13.53 8.19
CA GLY A 362 39.56 -14.72 8.89
C GLY A 362 38.49 -15.48 9.68
N ILE A 363 37.21 -15.31 9.32
CA ILE A 363 36.05 -15.96 9.95
C ILE A 363 35.69 -17.23 9.17
N PRO A 364 35.29 -18.34 9.81
CA PRO A 364 34.91 -19.55 9.08
C PRO A 364 33.62 -19.36 8.28
N TYR A 365 33.46 -20.11 7.19
CA TYR A 365 32.19 -20.19 6.47
C TYR A 365 31.04 -20.62 7.39
N ASN A 366 29.92 -19.94 7.28
CA ASN A 366 28.67 -20.15 7.99
C ASN A 366 27.77 -21.18 7.31
N TRP A 367 28.28 -22.40 7.12
CA TRP A 367 27.52 -23.50 6.52
C TRP A 367 26.30 -23.91 7.34
N LEU A 368 25.22 -24.24 6.63
CA LEU A 368 24.03 -24.90 7.18
C LEU A 368 24.18 -26.41 7.00
N TYR A 369 23.92 -27.16 8.07
CA TYR A 369 24.06 -28.61 8.09
C TYR A 369 22.73 -29.26 8.43
N TYR A 370 22.11 -29.95 7.48
CA TYR A 370 20.96 -30.79 7.76
C TYR A 370 21.43 -32.18 8.19
N ASN A 371 21.10 -32.59 9.41
CA ASN A 371 21.32 -33.93 9.94
C ASN A 371 20.00 -34.70 9.92
N ILE A 372 19.99 -35.80 9.18
CA ILE A 372 18.82 -36.63 8.96
C ILE A 372 19.08 -37.97 9.65
N ALA A 373 18.41 -38.23 10.76
CA ALA A 373 18.48 -39.51 11.46
C ALA A 373 17.25 -40.34 11.12
N TRP A 374 17.44 -41.62 10.81
CA TRP A 374 16.34 -42.56 10.63
C TRP A 374 16.56 -43.87 11.39
N ASP A 375 15.47 -44.45 11.87
CA ASP A 375 15.41 -45.75 12.53
C ASP A 375 14.25 -46.56 11.94
N ALA A 376 14.53 -47.82 11.57
CA ALA A 376 13.52 -48.75 11.08
C ALA A 376 12.41 -49.05 12.11
N ASN A 377 12.62 -48.68 13.38
CA ASN A 377 11.67 -48.70 14.49
C ASN A 377 11.00 -50.08 14.70
N GLY A 378 11.74 -51.16 14.46
CA GLY A 378 11.24 -52.52 14.58
C GLY A 378 10.59 -53.10 13.31
N TYR A 379 10.60 -52.39 12.19
CA TYR A 379 9.98 -52.81 10.92
C TYR A 379 11.04 -53.14 9.86
N ALA A 380 10.89 -54.27 9.19
CA ALA A 380 11.75 -54.65 8.05
C ALA A 380 10.96 -54.48 6.75
N ASP A 381 11.58 -53.94 5.72
CA ASP A 381 10.96 -53.77 4.41
C ASP A 381 11.99 -53.74 3.28
N SER A 382 11.52 -53.76 2.04
CA SER A 382 12.34 -53.75 0.82
C SER A 382 12.27 -52.41 0.09
N ASN A 383 13.26 -52.16 -0.78
CA ASN A 383 13.34 -50.98 -1.65
C ASN A 383 13.21 -49.62 -0.93
N VAL A 384 13.82 -49.49 0.24
CA VAL A 384 13.80 -48.24 1.01
C VAL A 384 14.63 -47.17 0.31
N VAL A 385 14.03 -45.99 0.14
CA VAL A 385 14.65 -44.79 -0.45
C VAL A 385 14.40 -43.61 0.48
N ILE A 386 15.42 -42.79 0.70
CA ILE A 386 15.30 -41.53 1.46
C ILE A 386 15.62 -40.39 0.50
N VAL A 387 14.75 -39.39 0.44
CA VAL A 387 14.87 -38.21 -0.43
C VAL A 387 14.76 -36.95 0.41
N ASP A 388 15.77 -36.10 0.35
CA ASP A 388 15.74 -34.73 0.88
C ASP A 388 15.38 -33.76 -0.24
N TYR A 389 14.39 -32.90 -0.01
CA TYR A 389 13.95 -31.87 -0.95
C TYR A 389 14.53 -30.52 -0.54
N LEU A 390 15.68 -30.17 -1.09
CA LEU A 390 16.38 -28.95 -0.70
C LEU A 390 15.57 -27.72 -1.13
N PRO A 391 15.40 -26.72 -0.25
CA PRO A 391 14.71 -25.48 -0.57
C PRO A 391 15.54 -24.60 -1.53
N LYS A 392 14.91 -23.71 -2.30
CA LYS A 392 15.61 -22.82 -3.26
C LYS A 392 16.59 -21.85 -2.57
N GLU A 393 16.33 -21.57 -1.30
CA GLU A 393 17.07 -20.69 -0.41
C GLU A 393 18.46 -21.23 -0.04
N VAL A 394 18.77 -22.47 -0.42
CA VAL A 394 20.10 -23.06 -0.25
C VAL A 394 20.74 -23.42 -1.58
N ASN A 395 22.06 -23.34 -1.62
CA ASN A 395 22.86 -23.75 -2.77
C ASN A 395 22.89 -25.27 -2.93
N GLU A 396 23.46 -25.70 -4.06
CA GLU A 396 23.83 -27.10 -4.26
C GLU A 396 24.71 -27.61 -3.09
N PRO A 397 24.53 -28.86 -2.63
CA PRO A 397 25.30 -29.40 -1.53
C PRO A 397 26.80 -29.37 -1.76
N ASN A 398 27.53 -28.79 -0.81
CA ASN A 398 28.99 -28.84 -0.78
C ASN A 398 29.49 -30.22 -0.29
N LEU A 399 28.73 -30.85 0.62
CA LEU A 399 29.02 -32.19 1.12
C LEU A 399 27.73 -32.98 1.35
N ILE A 400 27.77 -34.26 0.96
CA ILE A 400 26.72 -35.23 1.19
C ILE A 400 27.36 -36.48 1.79
N SER A 401 26.89 -36.92 2.95
CA SER A 401 27.40 -38.14 3.58
C SER A 401 26.81 -39.42 2.97
N ASP A 402 27.50 -40.54 3.20
CA ASP A 402 27.01 -41.91 2.96
C ASP A 402 26.49 -42.20 1.54
N GLY A 403 27.05 -41.50 0.55
CA GLY A 403 26.82 -41.80 -0.87
C GLY A 403 25.48 -41.32 -1.42
N GLY A 404 24.84 -40.35 -0.78
CA GLY A 404 23.68 -39.66 -1.34
C GLY A 404 24.00 -39.00 -2.67
N VAL A 405 23.02 -39.00 -3.58
CA VAL A 405 23.17 -38.47 -4.94
C VAL A 405 22.29 -37.23 -5.08
N TYR A 406 22.91 -36.11 -5.45
CA TYR A 406 22.20 -34.86 -5.72
C TYR A 406 21.67 -34.82 -7.16
N ASP A 407 20.41 -34.42 -7.33
CA ASP A 407 19.79 -34.11 -8.63
C ASP A 407 19.49 -32.60 -8.69
N SER A 408 20.16 -31.91 -9.61
CA SER A 408 20.03 -30.46 -9.75
C SER A 408 18.72 -30.01 -10.39
N ASN A 409 18.01 -30.88 -11.11
CA ASN A 409 16.73 -30.51 -11.75
C ASN A 409 15.59 -30.53 -10.74
N GLU A 410 15.58 -31.53 -9.87
CA GLU A 410 14.59 -31.69 -8.81
C GLU A 410 14.99 -30.99 -7.51
N HIS A 411 16.24 -30.52 -7.43
CA HIS A 411 16.85 -29.95 -6.22
C HIS A 411 16.76 -30.90 -5.01
N THR A 412 17.08 -32.18 -5.22
CA THR A 412 16.95 -33.24 -4.19
C THR A 412 18.24 -34.00 -3.93
N VAL A 413 18.36 -34.58 -2.73
CA VAL A 413 19.41 -35.55 -2.39
C VAL A 413 18.76 -36.89 -2.09
N THR A 414 19.13 -37.92 -2.86
CA THR A 414 18.54 -39.27 -2.74
C THR A 414 19.55 -40.30 -2.24
N TRP A 415 19.15 -41.08 -1.22
CA TRP A 415 19.83 -42.29 -0.78
C TRP A 415 18.99 -43.53 -1.09
N ASN A 416 19.51 -44.40 -1.95
CA ASN A 416 18.90 -45.71 -2.24
C ASN A 416 19.39 -46.73 -1.20
N ILE A 417 18.63 -46.94 -0.13
CA ILE A 417 19.01 -47.80 1.00
C ILE A 417 18.83 -49.29 0.64
N GLY A 418 17.77 -49.62 -0.10
CA GLY A 418 17.44 -50.99 -0.48
C GLY A 418 16.72 -51.74 0.65
N ASP A 419 17.03 -53.02 0.83
CA ASP A 419 16.37 -53.85 1.84
C ASP A 419 16.92 -53.55 3.24
N ILE A 420 16.03 -53.32 4.21
CA ILE A 420 16.40 -53.03 5.60
C ILE A 420 15.88 -54.09 6.57
N SER A 421 16.63 -54.31 7.66
CA SER A 421 16.22 -55.11 8.81
C SER A 421 15.52 -54.24 9.86
N ALA A 422 14.72 -54.88 10.72
CA ALA A 422 13.97 -54.23 11.80
C ALA A 422 14.82 -53.49 12.85
N SER A 423 16.14 -53.65 12.84
CA SER A 423 17.08 -52.96 13.74
C SER A 423 17.99 -51.96 13.03
N ASP A 424 17.80 -51.75 11.73
CA ASP A 424 18.66 -50.87 10.96
C ASP A 424 18.31 -49.41 11.28
N SER A 425 19.35 -48.59 11.39
CA SER A 425 19.26 -47.15 11.60
C SER A 425 20.52 -46.51 11.03
N ASN A 426 20.43 -45.25 10.63
CA ASN A 426 21.60 -44.47 10.23
C ASN A 426 21.36 -42.96 10.44
N THR A 427 22.41 -42.17 10.25
CA THR A 427 22.32 -40.71 10.22
C THR A 427 23.11 -40.19 9.04
N PHE A 428 22.47 -39.34 8.24
CA PHE A 428 23.07 -38.66 7.10
C PHE A 428 23.27 -37.18 7.42
N GLN A 429 24.19 -36.56 6.69
CA GLN A 429 24.42 -35.13 6.74
C GLN A 429 24.50 -34.54 5.34
N ILE A 430 23.83 -33.40 5.16
CA ILE A 430 23.95 -32.53 3.99
C ILE A 430 24.52 -31.19 4.47
N GLN A 431 25.58 -30.70 3.82
CA GLN A 431 26.13 -29.37 4.05
C GLN A 431 25.78 -28.48 2.85
N VAL A 432 25.07 -27.39 3.10
CA VAL A 432 24.63 -26.41 2.10
C VAL A 432 24.92 -24.99 2.56
N GLY A 433 25.09 -24.07 1.62
CA GLY A 433 25.18 -22.64 1.91
C GLY A 433 23.82 -22.00 1.72
N VAL A 434 23.40 -21.12 2.63
CA VAL A 434 22.22 -20.26 2.41
C VAL A 434 22.55 -19.25 1.32
N ASN A 435 21.63 -18.99 0.42
CA ASN A 435 21.79 -18.02 -0.67
C ASN A 435 20.81 -16.84 -0.53
N TYR A 436 20.88 -15.89 -1.46
CA TYR A 436 20.14 -14.64 -1.35
C TYR A 436 18.63 -14.76 -1.64
N TYR A 437 18.13 -15.92 -2.11
CA TYR A 437 16.68 -16.18 -2.14
C TYR A 437 16.09 -16.29 -0.72
N ALA A 438 16.92 -16.51 0.30
CA ALA A 438 16.50 -16.55 1.70
C ALA A 438 16.20 -15.14 2.21
N ARG A 439 14.93 -14.73 2.22
CA ARG A 439 14.53 -13.38 2.63
C ARG A 439 15.04 -13.01 4.04
N PRO A 440 15.56 -11.79 4.27
CA PRO A 440 15.91 -11.30 5.61
C PRO A 440 14.76 -11.47 6.61
N GLY A 441 15.02 -12.05 7.78
CA GLY A 441 13.98 -12.36 8.77
C GLY A 441 12.95 -13.43 8.31
N GLY A 442 13.21 -14.09 7.18
CA GLY A 442 12.40 -15.17 6.63
C GLY A 442 12.60 -16.51 7.34
N ILE A 443 12.01 -17.55 6.75
CA ILE A 443 12.12 -18.95 7.21
C ILE A 443 12.47 -19.81 6.00
N ILE A 444 13.44 -20.70 6.16
CA ILE A 444 13.80 -21.74 5.19
C ILE A 444 13.18 -23.05 5.68
N THR A 445 12.29 -23.65 4.89
CA THR A 445 11.65 -24.93 5.24
C THR A 445 12.25 -26.05 4.39
N ASN A 446 12.83 -27.08 5.02
CA ASN A 446 13.40 -28.23 4.33
C ASN A 446 12.69 -29.54 4.72
N LEU A 447 12.33 -30.35 3.72
CA LEU A 447 11.57 -31.60 3.86
C LEU A 447 12.44 -32.82 3.53
N VAL A 448 12.37 -33.85 4.38
CA VAL A 448 12.91 -35.18 4.07
C VAL A 448 11.80 -36.22 4.07
N VAL A 449 11.87 -37.16 3.14
CA VAL A 449 10.95 -38.28 2.97
C VAL A 449 11.71 -39.60 3.00
N MET A 450 11.18 -40.59 3.71
CA MET A 450 11.62 -41.99 3.71
C MET A 450 10.47 -42.87 3.26
N GLU A 451 10.65 -43.56 2.15
CA GLU A 451 9.62 -44.41 1.55
C GLU A 451 10.19 -45.81 1.25
N SER A 452 9.36 -46.84 1.46
CA SER A 452 9.65 -48.22 1.10
C SER A 452 8.47 -48.83 0.33
N ASP A 453 8.55 -50.13 0.04
CA ASP A 453 7.43 -50.84 -0.60
C ASP A 453 6.12 -50.64 0.19
N ASN A 454 6.13 -50.75 1.52
CA ASN A 454 4.91 -50.75 2.35
C ASN A 454 4.74 -49.55 3.30
N TYR A 455 5.77 -48.72 3.50
CA TYR A 455 5.78 -47.68 4.53
C TYR A 455 6.22 -46.32 3.99
N TYR A 456 5.78 -45.25 4.65
CA TYR A 456 6.09 -43.85 4.30
C TYR A 456 6.27 -43.03 5.57
N THR A 457 7.29 -42.19 5.66
CA THR A 457 7.50 -41.26 6.77
C THR A 457 8.22 -40.02 6.27
N GLU A 458 7.94 -38.87 6.87
CA GLU A 458 8.58 -37.60 6.52
C GLU A 458 8.94 -36.80 7.77
N ALA A 459 9.85 -35.85 7.63
CA ALA A 459 10.19 -34.86 8.64
C ALA A 459 10.51 -33.51 8.00
N VAL A 460 10.14 -32.43 8.67
CA VAL A 460 10.37 -31.04 8.23
C VAL A 460 11.18 -30.31 9.28
N ILE A 461 12.05 -29.41 8.84
CA ILE A 461 12.73 -28.43 9.70
C ILE A 461 12.55 -27.02 9.13
N ASP A 462 12.23 -26.08 10.00
CA ASP A 462 12.17 -24.64 9.70
C ASP A 462 13.39 -23.95 10.31
N THR A 463 14.15 -23.24 9.48
CA THR A 463 15.36 -22.51 9.87
C THR A 463 15.10 -21.01 9.75
N ASN A 464 15.24 -20.25 10.83
CA ASN A 464 15.12 -18.79 10.80
C ASN A 464 16.26 -18.16 9.98
N VAL A 465 15.96 -17.14 9.18
CA VAL A 465 16.96 -16.37 8.42
C VAL A 465 17.33 -15.11 9.18
N CYS A 466 18.63 -14.81 9.26
CA CYS A 466 19.09 -13.59 9.91
C CYS A 466 18.69 -12.36 9.12
N CYS A 467 18.58 -11.22 9.79
CA CYS A 467 18.49 -9.94 9.12
C CYS A 467 19.83 -9.59 8.47
N TYR A 468 19.77 -9.16 7.21
CA TYR A 468 20.91 -8.73 6.40
C TYR A 468 20.41 -7.72 5.34
N GLY A 469 21.32 -6.96 4.71
CA GLY A 469 20.94 -6.02 3.64
C GLY A 469 20.86 -4.54 4.02
N GLY A 470 21.41 -4.13 5.17
CA GLY A 470 21.39 -2.73 5.63
C GLY A 470 20.08 -2.36 6.35
N ASN A 471 19.92 -1.08 6.65
CA ASN A 471 18.75 -0.53 7.37
C ASN A 471 17.70 0.08 6.41
N ILE A 472 17.92 -0.01 5.09
CA ILE A 472 16.98 0.41 4.05
C ILE A 472 16.38 -0.85 3.43
N ILE A 473 15.06 -0.90 3.33
CA ILE A 473 14.35 -1.90 2.54
C ILE A 473 13.90 -1.27 1.22
N TYR A 474 14.22 -1.93 0.12
CA TYR A 474 13.87 -1.50 -1.22
C TYR A 474 12.62 -2.23 -1.72
N VAL A 475 11.69 -1.47 -2.32
CA VAL A 475 10.45 -1.99 -2.90
C VAL A 475 10.29 -1.44 -4.31
N ASP A 476 10.14 -2.31 -5.29
CA ASP A 476 9.94 -1.97 -6.69
C ASP A 476 9.08 -3.05 -7.35
N LYS A 477 7.82 -2.73 -7.65
CA LYS A 477 6.87 -3.68 -8.28
C LYS A 477 7.37 -4.22 -9.63
N ASP A 478 8.25 -3.47 -10.29
CA ASP A 478 8.76 -3.77 -11.63
C ASP A 478 10.09 -4.54 -11.59
N ALA A 479 10.63 -4.82 -10.38
CA ALA A 479 11.75 -5.72 -10.13
C ALA A 479 11.42 -7.22 -10.36
N ASN A 480 10.75 -7.53 -11.46
CA ASN A 480 10.36 -8.88 -11.88
C ASN A 480 11.46 -9.62 -12.68
N ASP A 481 12.74 -9.24 -12.52
CA ASP A 481 13.85 -9.92 -13.17
C ASP A 481 13.93 -11.38 -12.67
N PRO A 482 13.96 -12.39 -13.57
CA PRO A 482 14.18 -13.79 -13.19
C PRO A 482 15.45 -14.04 -12.39
N ASN A 483 16.42 -13.12 -12.42
CA ASN A 483 17.66 -13.16 -11.65
C ASN A 483 17.58 -12.41 -10.31
N SER A 484 16.51 -11.67 -10.04
CA SER A 484 16.30 -10.99 -8.77
C SER A 484 15.99 -12.00 -7.67
N TYR A 485 16.55 -11.76 -6.49
CA TYR A 485 16.26 -12.55 -5.31
C TYR A 485 14.97 -12.12 -4.60
N ASN A 486 14.46 -10.91 -4.87
CA ASN A 486 13.25 -10.35 -4.27
C ASN A 486 13.28 -10.45 -2.73
N ASN A 487 14.33 -9.84 -2.17
CA ASN A 487 14.70 -9.91 -0.76
C ASN A 487 14.80 -8.54 -0.08
N GLY A 488 14.56 -7.45 -0.82
CA GLY A 488 14.49 -6.08 -0.33
C GLY A 488 15.82 -5.42 0.00
N THR A 489 16.96 -6.01 -0.37
CA THR A 489 18.29 -5.53 0.08
C THR A 489 19.00 -4.55 -0.86
N SER A 490 18.48 -4.36 -2.07
CA SER A 490 18.93 -3.37 -3.05
C SER A 490 17.82 -3.11 -4.06
N TRP A 491 17.97 -2.12 -4.95
CA TRP A 491 17.03 -1.93 -6.07
C TRP A 491 16.97 -3.15 -7.02
N ASP A 492 18.09 -3.84 -7.25
CA ASP A 492 18.12 -5.05 -8.11
C ASP A 492 17.38 -6.25 -7.45
N ASP A 493 17.35 -6.27 -6.12
CA ASP A 493 16.73 -7.33 -5.31
C ASP A 493 15.49 -6.85 -4.53
N ALA A 494 14.87 -5.77 -4.96
CA ALA A 494 13.76 -5.13 -4.27
C ALA A 494 12.56 -6.08 -4.08
N TYR A 495 11.77 -5.83 -3.03
CA TYR A 495 10.47 -6.49 -2.93
C TYR A 495 9.53 -5.98 -4.01
N ILE A 496 8.78 -6.87 -4.66
CA ILE A 496 7.78 -6.46 -5.66
C ILE A 496 6.45 -5.99 -5.04
N ASP A 497 6.31 -6.15 -3.72
CA ASP A 497 5.12 -5.80 -2.96
C ASP A 497 5.52 -4.98 -1.72
N LEU A 498 4.81 -3.88 -1.48
CA LEU A 498 5.12 -2.96 -0.38
C LEU A 498 4.80 -3.57 1.00
N GLN A 499 3.81 -4.45 1.11
CA GLN A 499 3.53 -5.18 2.35
C GLN A 499 4.61 -6.20 2.69
N ASP A 500 5.28 -6.79 1.69
CA ASP A 500 6.50 -7.56 1.93
C ASP A 500 7.59 -6.66 2.54
N GLY A 501 7.71 -5.41 2.07
CA GLY A 501 8.62 -4.40 2.65
C GLY A 501 8.30 -4.06 4.12
N PHE A 502 7.03 -3.77 4.43
CA PHE A 502 6.58 -3.56 5.81
C PHE A 502 6.74 -4.81 6.69
N THR A 503 6.59 -6.01 6.12
CA THR A 503 6.84 -7.28 6.82
C THR A 503 8.32 -7.44 7.15
N GLY A 504 9.21 -7.11 6.21
CA GLY A 504 10.65 -7.09 6.43
C GLY A 504 11.04 -6.12 7.55
N ALA A 505 10.53 -4.89 7.51
CA ALA A 505 10.86 -3.84 8.48
C ALA A 505 10.50 -4.24 9.92
N ARG A 506 9.32 -4.86 10.13
CA ARG A 506 8.91 -5.36 11.45
C ARG A 506 9.79 -6.47 12.00
N LYS A 507 10.45 -7.23 11.13
CA LYS A 507 11.29 -8.37 11.52
C LYS A 507 12.76 -7.98 11.71
N CYS A 508 13.23 -6.96 11.00
CA CYS A 508 14.66 -6.67 10.88
C CYS A 508 15.13 -5.31 11.42
N ASP A 509 14.29 -4.60 12.17
CA ASP A 509 14.66 -3.35 12.85
C ASP A 509 15.33 -2.35 11.88
N CYS A 510 14.63 -2.09 10.78
CA CYS A 510 15.08 -1.21 9.70
C CYS A 510 14.70 0.24 9.99
N ASP A 511 15.47 1.19 9.44
CA ASP A 511 15.22 2.63 9.64
C ASP A 511 14.34 3.22 8.52
N ALA A 512 14.35 2.60 7.32
CA ALA A 512 13.60 3.11 6.18
C ALA A 512 13.07 2.04 5.22
N ILE A 513 11.96 2.36 4.55
CA ILE A 513 11.43 1.66 3.38
C ILE A 513 11.43 2.66 2.21
N TRP A 514 12.12 2.32 1.12
CA TRP A 514 12.17 3.10 -0.11
C TRP A 514 11.36 2.38 -1.19
N ALA A 515 10.30 3.02 -1.67
CA ALA A 515 9.42 2.50 -2.71
C ALA A 515 9.63 3.25 -4.02
N ALA A 516 9.93 2.50 -5.08
CA ALA A 516 10.01 3.02 -6.44
C ALA A 516 8.64 3.45 -6.96
N GLU A 517 8.64 4.05 -8.14
CA GLU A 517 7.45 4.31 -8.94
C GLU A 517 6.53 3.08 -9.02
N GLY A 518 5.24 3.36 -9.17
CA GLY A 518 4.26 2.30 -9.36
C GLY A 518 3.08 2.40 -8.41
N THR A 519 2.19 1.40 -8.47
CA THR A 519 0.96 1.39 -7.68
C THR A 519 0.97 0.23 -6.72
N TYR A 520 0.87 0.53 -5.44
CA TYR A 520 0.91 -0.42 -4.35
C TYR A 520 -0.43 -0.41 -3.62
N LYS A 521 -0.97 -1.61 -3.37
CA LYS A 521 -2.24 -1.81 -2.67
C LYS A 521 -1.99 -2.47 -1.31
N PRO A 522 -2.76 -2.14 -0.26
CA PRO A 522 -2.61 -2.81 1.03
C PRO A 522 -2.99 -4.30 1.04
N THR A 523 -3.79 -4.72 0.06
CA THR A 523 -4.29 -6.10 -0.13
C THR A 523 -4.74 -6.30 -1.58
N ASP A 524 -4.75 -7.55 -2.03
CA ASP A 524 -5.42 -7.97 -3.27
C ASP A 524 -6.83 -8.54 -3.01
N ASP A 525 -7.20 -8.74 -1.74
CA ASP A 525 -8.52 -9.23 -1.34
C ASP A 525 -9.54 -8.08 -1.34
N ILE A 526 -10.44 -8.12 -2.31
CA ILE A 526 -11.50 -7.13 -2.50
C ILE A 526 -12.48 -7.05 -1.30
N ASP A 527 -12.56 -8.11 -0.51
CA ASP A 527 -13.43 -8.18 0.66
C ASP A 527 -12.72 -7.67 1.95
N ASP A 528 -11.40 -7.52 1.94
CA ASP A 528 -10.63 -7.00 3.08
C ASP A 528 -10.54 -5.47 3.06
N THR A 529 -11.66 -4.84 3.43
CA THR A 529 -11.74 -3.38 3.60
C THR A 529 -10.92 -2.83 4.78
N SER A 530 -10.32 -3.70 5.60
CA SER A 530 -9.59 -3.34 6.82
C SER A 530 -8.07 -3.30 6.66
N ALA A 531 -7.54 -3.86 5.58
CA ALA A 531 -6.13 -3.79 5.25
C ALA A 531 -5.63 -2.34 5.12
N SER A 532 -4.39 -2.10 5.52
CA SER A 532 -3.73 -0.79 5.40
C SER A 532 -2.21 -0.94 5.39
N PHE A 533 -1.51 0.09 4.93
CA PHE A 533 -0.09 0.28 5.18
C PHE A 533 0.08 0.89 6.57
N GLU A 534 0.34 0.04 7.56
CA GLU A 534 0.52 0.47 8.94
C GLU A 534 1.95 0.94 9.20
N LEU A 535 2.10 2.22 9.56
CA LEU A 535 3.39 2.81 9.87
C LEU A 535 4.02 2.18 11.11
N ILE A 536 5.35 2.13 11.13
CA ILE A 536 6.14 1.49 12.17
C ILE A 536 6.89 2.58 12.93
N GLU A 537 6.85 2.51 14.26
CA GLU A 537 7.63 3.40 15.14
C GLU A 537 9.12 3.35 14.76
N GLY A 538 9.71 4.53 14.57
CA GLY A 538 11.11 4.71 14.22
C GLY A 538 11.44 4.55 12.73
N VAL A 539 10.47 4.25 11.85
CA VAL A 539 10.72 3.92 10.44
C VAL A 539 10.19 5.01 9.49
N GLY A 540 11.03 5.41 8.55
CA GLY A 540 10.64 6.32 7.47
C GLY A 540 10.19 5.58 6.22
N VAL A 541 9.07 5.99 5.64
CA VAL A 541 8.54 5.41 4.40
C VAL A 541 8.61 6.48 3.32
N PHE A 542 9.36 6.20 2.25
CA PHE A 542 9.70 7.15 1.19
C PHE A 542 9.30 6.61 -0.17
N GLY A 543 8.52 7.39 -0.91
CA GLY A 543 8.19 7.15 -2.31
C GLY A 543 8.90 8.14 -3.23
N HIS A 544 8.52 8.10 -4.50
CA HIS A 544 9.02 8.98 -5.56
C HIS A 544 10.44 8.66 -6.08
N PHE A 545 10.89 7.41 -5.88
CA PHE A 545 12.14 6.91 -6.46
C PHE A 545 11.90 6.36 -7.86
N GLY A 546 12.91 6.44 -8.73
CA GLY A 546 12.86 5.79 -10.04
C GLY A 546 13.07 4.28 -9.99
N GLY A 547 13.70 3.75 -8.93
CA GLY A 547 13.84 2.32 -8.68
C GLY A 547 14.98 1.65 -9.45
N ILE A 548 14.73 0.45 -9.99
CA ILE A 548 15.75 -0.33 -10.68
C ILE A 548 16.35 0.44 -11.88
N GLY A 549 17.69 0.55 -11.90
CA GLY A 549 18.43 1.21 -12.98
C GLY A 549 18.68 2.72 -12.81
N THR A 550 18.11 3.38 -11.79
CA THR A 550 18.46 4.76 -11.40
C THR A 550 19.56 4.79 -10.34
N TYR A 551 19.57 3.79 -9.45
CA TYR A 551 20.53 3.61 -8.35
C TYR A 551 20.66 4.86 -7.46
N GLU A 552 19.52 5.45 -7.09
CA GLU A 552 19.47 6.59 -6.17
C GLU A 552 20.06 6.21 -4.80
N GLU A 553 20.94 7.07 -4.27
CA GLU A 553 21.68 6.83 -3.02
C GLU A 553 21.24 7.76 -1.87
N SER A 554 20.30 8.67 -2.12
CA SER A 554 19.78 9.59 -1.12
C SER A 554 18.34 10.00 -1.40
N THR A 555 17.58 10.23 -0.32
CA THR A 555 16.22 10.81 -0.37
C THR A 555 16.18 12.22 -0.97
N SER A 556 17.30 12.94 -1.04
CA SER A 556 17.39 14.29 -1.63
C SER A 556 17.43 14.32 -3.16
N GLU A 557 17.68 13.16 -3.80
CA GLU A 557 17.79 13.05 -5.27
C GLU A 557 16.43 13.02 -5.97
N ARG A 558 15.34 12.85 -5.21
CA ARG A 558 13.96 12.76 -5.72
C ARG A 558 13.47 14.09 -6.29
N ASN A 559 12.94 14.02 -7.50
CA ASN A 559 12.32 15.13 -8.22
C ASN A 559 10.80 14.91 -8.33
N PHE A 560 10.03 15.63 -7.51
CA PHE A 560 8.56 15.49 -7.45
C PHE A 560 7.82 16.03 -8.68
N ALA A 561 8.51 16.75 -9.56
CA ALA A 561 7.96 17.17 -10.83
C ALA A 561 8.01 16.07 -11.92
N ASP A 562 8.78 15.00 -11.71
CA ASP A 562 8.84 13.88 -12.65
C ASP A 562 7.73 12.87 -12.36
N VAL A 563 6.63 12.99 -13.10
CA VAL A 563 5.47 12.11 -12.98
C VAL A 563 5.77 10.63 -13.27
N ASN A 564 6.90 10.31 -13.91
CA ASN A 564 7.27 8.91 -14.15
C ASN A 564 7.80 8.23 -12.88
N ASN A 565 8.24 9.01 -11.89
CA ASN A 565 8.72 8.47 -10.62
C ASN A 565 7.61 8.37 -9.57
N GLU A 566 6.36 8.69 -9.93
CA GLU A 566 5.27 8.80 -8.96
C GLU A 566 4.91 7.44 -8.33
N THR A 567 4.94 7.41 -6.99
CA THR A 567 4.57 6.23 -6.21
C THR A 567 3.16 6.38 -5.65
N PHE A 568 2.25 5.52 -6.09
CA PHE A 568 0.84 5.53 -5.70
C PHE A 568 0.57 4.50 -4.59
N LEU A 569 -0.05 4.96 -3.50
CA LEU A 569 -0.71 4.10 -2.51
C LEU A 569 -2.21 4.09 -2.82
N GLU A 570 -2.69 3.00 -3.39
CA GLU A 570 -4.04 2.88 -3.94
C GLU A 570 -4.95 2.11 -2.98
N GLY A 571 -6.00 2.79 -2.50
CA GLY A 571 -7.02 2.21 -1.65
C GLY A 571 -8.06 1.41 -2.41
N LYS A 572 -8.27 1.69 -3.70
CA LYS A 572 -9.23 0.99 -4.54
C LYS A 572 -8.69 -0.38 -4.95
N ILE A 573 -9.25 -1.43 -4.37
CA ILE A 573 -8.82 -2.81 -4.59
C ILE A 573 -9.48 -3.37 -5.83
N GLY A 574 -10.80 -3.21 -5.95
CA GLY A 574 -11.63 -3.71 -7.05
C GLY A 574 -11.90 -2.72 -8.18
N GLU A 575 -12.89 -3.04 -9.02
CA GLU A 575 -13.32 -2.19 -10.15
C GLU A 575 -14.30 -1.11 -9.69
N ASN A 576 -15.10 -1.38 -8.65
CA ASN A 576 -16.08 -0.44 -8.11
C ASN A 576 -15.44 0.48 -7.05
N TYR A 577 -15.98 1.70 -6.91
CA TYR A 577 -15.43 2.69 -5.97
C TYR A 577 -15.57 2.30 -4.49
N TYR A 578 -16.51 1.40 -4.15
CA TYR A 578 -16.72 0.90 -2.79
C TYR A 578 -15.91 -0.36 -2.47
N GLU A 579 -15.25 -0.95 -3.47
CA GLU A 579 -14.33 -2.08 -3.33
C GLU A 579 -12.95 -1.54 -2.97
N ALA A 580 -12.87 -0.85 -1.83
CA ALA A 580 -11.72 -0.11 -1.39
C ALA A 580 -11.51 -0.25 0.11
N VAL A 581 -10.26 -0.11 0.54
CA VAL A 581 -9.93 -0.07 1.96
C VAL A 581 -10.46 1.20 2.59
N LYS A 582 -10.74 1.12 3.89
CA LYS A 582 -11.20 2.27 4.65
C LYS A 582 -10.09 3.28 4.90
N TYR A 583 -8.90 2.81 5.26
CA TYR A 583 -7.73 3.65 5.54
C TYR A 583 -6.55 3.11 4.75
N ILE A 584 -5.94 3.93 3.89
CA ILE A 584 -4.84 3.46 3.03
C ILE A 584 -3.56 3.37 3.85
N VAL A 585 -3.23 4.45 4.56
CA VAL A 585 -2.11 4.51 5.51
C VAL A 585 -2.66 4.69 6.92
N LYS A 586 -2.07 3.98 7.87
CA LYS A 586 -2.55 3.96 9.25
C LYS A 586 -1.39 4.19 10.23
N ALA A 587 -1.58 5.12 11.16
CA ALA A 587 -0.67 5.38 12.27
C ALA A 587 -1.46 5.30 13.58
N GLU A 588 -1.13 4.32 14.41
CA GLU A 588 -1.74 4.11 15.72
C GLU A 588 -0.67 3.90 16.79
N ASP A 589 -0.76 4.63 17.89
CA ASP A 589 0.13 4.49 19.05
C ASP A 589 1.64 4.64 18.70
N ILE A 590 1.98 5.53 17.75
CA ILE A 590 3.36 5.81 17.31
C ILE A 590 3.71 7.28 17.43
N GLN A 591 4.95 7.59 17.78
CA GLN A 591 5.42 8.96 18.04
C GLN A 591 6.52 9.40 17.07
N ASP A 592 6.99 8.49 16.21
CA ASP A 592 8.19 8.77 15.43
C ASP A 592 8.19 8.02 14.08
N ALA A 593 7.49 8.55 13.08
CA ALA A 593 7.52 8.03 11.71
C ALA A 593 7.40 9.17 10.69
N ILE A 594 7.81 8.90 9.44
CA ILE A 594 7.61 9.81 8.31
C ILE A 594 7.00 9.06 7.12
N VAL A 595 6.04 9.71 6.44
CA VAL A 595 5.56 9.31 5.12
C VAL A 595 5.88 10.44 4.15
N ASP A 596 6.70 10.14 3.14
CA ASP A 596 7.24 11.15 2.24
C ASP A 596 7.12 10.74 0.76
N GLY A 597 6.54 11.61 -0.08
CA GLY A 597 6.66 11.50 -1.54
C GLY A 597 5.63 10.59 -2.21
N PHE A 598 4.54 10.25 -1.52
CA PHE A 598 3.49 9.37 -2.05
C PHE A 598 2.28 10.13 -2.57
N THR A 599 1.64 9.57 -3.59
CA THR A 599 0.29 9.92 -4.01
C THR A 599 -0.69 8.89 -3.42
N ILE A 600 -1.58 9.32 -2.53
CA ILE A 600 -2.44 8.47 -1.69
C ILE A 600 -3.90 8.72 -2.05
N ARG A 601 -4.58 7.69 -2.60
CA ARG A 601 -5.92 7.86 -3.17
C ARG A 601 -6.84 6.65 -3.14
N GLY A 602 -8.14 6.89 -3.29
CA GLY A 602 -9.11 5.84 -3.55
C GLY A 602 -9.59 5.09 -2.30
N SER A 603 -9.55 5.70 -1.11
CA SER A 603 -10.21 5.14 0.08
C SER A 603 -11.74 5.27 -0.02
N TYR A 604 -12.47 4.40 0.68
CA TYR A 604 -13.95 4.45 0.76
C TYR A 604 -14.45 4.51 2.21
N SER A 605 -15.36 5.45 2.50
CA SER A 605 -15.87 5.74 3.85
C SER A 605 -14.76 5.91 4.91
N GLY A 606 -13.66 6.54 4.52
CA GLY A 606 -12.49 6.72 5.37
C GLY A 606 -11.48 7.70 4.80
N ALA A 607 -10.19 7.41 4.96
CA ALA A 607 -9.14 8.39 4.78
C ALA A 607 -7.95 7.86 3.98
N GLY A 608 -7.26 8.76 3.29
CA GLY A 608 -5.92 8.49 2.79
C GLY A 608 -4.97 8.12 3.94
N ILE A 609 -4.92 8.95 4.98
CA ILE A 609 -4.13 8.70 6.20
C ILE A 609 -5.02 8.78 7.45
N TYR A 610 -5.00 7.74 8.28
CA TYR A 610 -5.66 7.69 9.58
C TYR A 610 -4.67 7.83 10.74
N LEU A 611 -4.97 8.68 11.71
CA LEU A 611 -4.15 8.96 12.89
C LEU A 611 -4.93 8.72 14.19
N ASP A 612 -4.36 7.91 15.09
CA ASP A 612 -4.83 7.64 16.45
C ASP A 612 -3.65 7.61 17.42
N ASP A 613 -3.56 8.57 18.35
CA ASP A 613 -2.41 8.75 19.26
C ASP A 613 -1.06 8.78 18.52
N ALA A 614 -1.02 9.55 17.42
CA ALA A 614 0.09 9.53 16.47
C ALA A 614 0.80 10.88 16.33
N ASP A 615 2.13 10.89 16.46
CA ASP A 615 3.01 12.04 16.19
C ASP A 615 3.93 11.74 14.99
N ILE A 616 3.45 11.95 13.76
CA ILE A 616 4.17 11.60 12.53
C ILE A 616 4.48 12.84 11.67
N ALA A 617 5.40 12.70 10.71
CA ALA A 617 5.59 13.67 9.63
C ALA A 617 4.93 13.18 8.34
N ILE A 618 4.22 14.06 7.66
CA ILE A 618 3.57 13.81 6.36
C ILE A 618 4.15 14.86 5.41
N VAL A 619 5.01 14.45 4.47
CA VAL A 619 5.87 15.38 3.72
C VAL A 619 5.79 15.09 2.23
N ASN A 620 5.71 16.09 1.36
CA ASN A 620 5.74 15.89 -0.11
C ASN A 620 4.66 14.93 -0.64
N CYS A 621 3.55 14.74 0.10
CA CYS A 621 2.49 13.81 -0.26
C CYS A 621 1.37 14.51 -1.03
N LYS A 622 0.80 13.81 -2.02
CA LYS A 622 -0.48 14.16 -2.64
C LYS A 622 -1.57 13.26 -2.05
N LEU A 623 -2.62 13.85 -1.48
CA LEU A 623 -3.77 13.14 -0.95
C LEU A 623 -4.98 13.50 -1.80
N GLU A 624 -5.34 12.59 -2.71
CA GLU A 624 -6.33 12.86 -3.76
C GLU A 624 -7.46 11.83 -3.80
N ASP A 625 -8.65 12.22 -4.27
CA ASP A 625 -9.76 11.32 -4.58
C ASP A 625 -10.11 10.31 -3.46
N ASN A 626 -10.07 10.76 -2.19
CA ASN A 626 -10.52 9.96 -1.06
C ASN A 626 -11.98 10.26 -0.72
N ASP A 627 -12.77 9.23 -0.45
CA ASP A 627 -14.23 9.35 -0.30
C ASP A 627 -14.64 10.29 0.85
N ASP A 628 -13.93 10.31 1.98
CA ASP A 628 -14.18 11.28 3.05
C ASP A 628 -12.99 12.23 3.28
N TYR A 629 -11.83 11.71 3.67
CA TYR A 629 -10.74 12.54 4.20
C TYR A 629 -9.41 12.33 3.46
N GLY A 630 -8.63 13.40 3.27
CA GLY A 630 -7.20 13.24 2.99
C GLY A 630 -6.49 12.68 4.22
N VAL A 631 -6.51 13.45 5.32
CA VAL A 631 -6.02 13.04 6.64
C VAL A 631 -7.15 13.09 7.66
N TYR A 632 -7.29 12.03 8.47
CA TYR A 632 -8.23 11.97 9.58
C TYR A 632 -7.53 11.65 10.90
N ALA A 633 -7.45 12.64 11.78
CA ALA A 633 -7.10 12.47 13.20
C ALA A 633 -8.37 12.30 14.03
N THR A 634 -8.51 11.11 14.61
CA THR A 634 -9.72 10.69 15.32
C THR A 634 -10.01 11.53 16.57
N ALA A 635 -11.26 11.53 17.02
CA ALA A 635 -11.67 12.23 18.25
C ALA A 635 -11.37 11.46 19.55
N ASN A 636 -10.85 10.23 19.44
CA ASN A 636 -10.60 9.35 20.59
C ASN A 636 -9.36 9.76 21.38
N THR A 637 -8.31 10.18 20.68
CA THR A 637 -6.95 10.44 21.17
C THR A 637 -6.43 11.76 20.57
N SER A 638 -5.19 12.14 20.92
CA SER A 638 -4.57 13.38 20.44
C SER A 638 -3.42 13.03 19.49
N SER A 639 -3.46 13.54 18.27
CA SER A 639 -2.39 13.37 17.28
C SER A 639 -1.70 14.70 16.99
N TYR A 640 -0.43 14.63 16.57
CA TYR A 640 0.45 15.80 16.42
C TYR A 640 1.15 15.85 15.05
N PRO A 641 0.43 15.68 13.92
CA PRO A 641 1.08 15.54 12.62
C PRO A 641 1.77 16.84 12.19
N ASP A 642 3.00 16.71 11.68
CA ASP A 642 3.72 17.77 10.97
C ASP A 642 3.51 17.56 9.45
N ILE A 643 2.73 18.44 8.82
CA ILE A 643 2.35 18.38 7.41
C ILE A 643 3.13 19.45 6.64
N HIS A 644 3.93 19.03 5.65
CA HIS A 644 4.79 19.96 4.91
C HIS A 644 4.85 19.64 3.42
N ASN A 645 4.70 20.66 2.58
CA ASN A 645 4.72 20.52 1.12
C ASN A 645 3.73 19.45 0.62
N CYS A 646 2.50 19.46 1.13
CA CYS A 646 1.46 18.49 0.74
C CYS A 646 0.40 19.12 -0.17
N LEU A 647 -0.18 18.31 -1.05
CA LEU A 647 -1.34 18.66 -1.88
C LEU A 647 -2.55 17.82 -1.46
N PHE A 648 -3.62 18.46 -1.00
CA PHE A 648 -4.91 17.85 -0.72
C PHE A 648 -5.88 18.22 -1.84
N MET A 649 -6.34 17.24 -2.61
CA MET A 649 -7.16 17.47 -3.79
C MET A 649 -8.38 16.56 -3.81
N ASP A 650 -9.56 17.08 -4.11
CA ASP A 650 -10.75 16.26 -4.45
C ASP A 650 -11.18 15.20 -3.40
N ASN A 651 -10.79 15.38 -2.14
CA ASN A 651 -11.28 14.54 -1.03
C ASN A 651 -12.72 14.96 -0.69
N SER A 652 -13.73 14.08 -0.76
CA SER A 652 -15.12 14.56 -0.86
C SER A 652 -15.62 15.35 0.36
N THR A 653 -15.23 14.94 1.57
CA THR A 653 -15.67 15.61 2.81
C THR A 653 -14.65 16.66 3.25
N TYR A 654 -13.47 16.28 3.74
CA TYR A 654 -12.45 17.23 4.21
C TYR A 654 -11.04 16.90 3.70
N GLY A 655 -10.21 17.91 3.43
CA GLY A 655 -8.78 17.68 3.23
C GLY A 655 -8.14 17.14 4.51
N LEU A 656 -8.32 17.87 5.62
CA LEU A 656 -7.86 17.53 6.95
C LEU A 656 -9.02 17.57 7.96
N SER A 657 -9.19 16.50 8.73
CA SER A 657 -10.13 16.43 9.84
C SER A 657 -9.40 16.14 11.13
N CYS A 658 -9.37 17.09 12.05
CA CYS A 658 -8.63 17.00 13.31
C CYS A 658 -9.52 17.21 14.53
N ASN A 659 -9.48 16.27 15.47
CA ASN A 659 -10.19 16.41 16.73
C ASN A 659 -9.20 16.22 17.88
N ARG A 660 -9.20 17.11 18.87
CA ARG A 660 -8.27 17.06 20.02
C ARG A 660 -6.80 16.94 19.63
N SER A 661 -6.42 17.50 18.49
CA SER A 661 -5.12 17.27 17.85
C SER A 661 -4.37 18.58 17.63
N ARG A 662 -3.09 18.49 17.28
CA ARG A 662 -2.20 19.63 17.11
C ARG A 662 -1.41 19.60 15.79
N PRO A 663 -2.07 19.70 14.63
CA PRO A 663 -1.38 19.73 13.36
C PRO A 663 -0.60 21.04 13.17
N VAL A 664 0.61 20.92 12.61
CA VAL A 664 1.37 22.04 12.05
C VAL A 664 1.42 21.85 10.54
N ILE A 665 0.99 22.85 9.77
CA ILE A 665 0.81 22.74 8.32
C ILE A 665 1.59 23.86 7.65
N THR A 666 2.52 23.49 6.78
CA THR A 666 3.37 24.47 6.08
C THR A 666 3.50 24.16 4.60
N ASN A 667 3.64 25.19 3.76
CA ASN A 667 3.89 25.03 2.32
C ASN A 667 2.88 24.10 1.61
N SER A 668 1.63 24.07 2.06
CA SER A 668 0.66 23.05 1.62
C SER A 668 -0.54 23.66 0.89
N ILE A 669 -1.07 22.90 -0.07
CA ILE A 669 -2.20 23.29 -0.91
C ILE A 669 -3.41 22.44 -0.54
N PHE A 670 -4.53 23.10 -0.23
CA PHE A 670 -5.85 22.48 -0.16
C PHE A 670 -6.69 22.98 -1.33
N LYS A 671 -7.07 22.06 -2.21
CA LYS A 671 -7.77 22.36 -3.46
C LYS A 671 -9.02 21.50 -3.57
N GLY A 672 -10.18 22.12 -3.36
CA GLY A 672 -11.44 21.38 -3.30
C GLY A 672 -12.10 21.11 -4.64
N ASN A 673 -11.69 21.78 -5.73
CA ASN A 673 -12.32 21.80 -7.07
C ASN A 673 -13.86 21.85 -7.09
N ASN A 674 -14.47 22.49 -6.09
CA ASN A 674 -15.90 22.52 -5.86
C ASN A 674 -16.55 21.13 -5.67
N ILE A 675 -15.78 20.17 -5.17
CA ILE A 675 -16.20 18.83 -4.75
C ILE A 675 -16.06 18.73 -3.22
N THR A 676 -14.88 19.06 -2.69
CA THR A 676 -14.60 19.02 -1.24
C THR A 676 -15.42 20.05 -0.48
N LYS A 677 -15.98 19.64 0.67
CA LYS A 677 -16.75 20.53 1.53
C LYS A 677 -15.88 21.53 2.28
N SER A 678 -14.83 21.08 2.98
CA SER A 678 -13.91 21.97 3.70
C SER A 678 -12.47 21.52 3.51
N ALA A 679 -11.53 22.46 3.40
CA ALA A 679 -10.11 22.13 3.47
C ALA A 679 -9.78 21.54 4.83
N ILE A 680 -10.22 22.23 5.89
CA ILE A 680 -9.90 21.88 7.27
C ILE A 680 -11.17 21.89 8.11
N PHE A 681 -11.40 20.80 8.80
CA PHE A 681 -12.35 20.70 9.90
C PHE A 681 -11.58 20.43 11.19
N ALA A 682 -11.80 21.24 12.23
CA ALA A 682 -11.22 20.96 13.53
C ALA A 682 -12.11 21.25 14.72
N SER A 683 -11.97 20.42 15.75
CA SER A 683 -12.64 20.60 17.04
C SER A 683 -11.73 20.32 18.22
N ALA A 684 -11.83 21.10 19.29
CA ALA A 684 -11.05 20.93 20.52
C ALA A 684 -9.52 20.86 20.27
N SER A 685 -9.02 21.55 19.23
CA SER A 685 -7.67 21.37 18.66
C SER A 685 -6.82 22.64 18.76
N VAL A 686 -5.55 22.55 18.38
CA VAL A 686 -4.65 23.71 18.17
C VAL A 686 -4.03 23.57 16.79
N ILE A 687 -4.20 24.54 15.89
CA ILE A 687 -3.70 24.44 14.52
C ILE A 687 -2.73 25.60 14.26
N GLU A 688 -1.60 25.28 13.63
CA GLU A 688 -0.66 26.27 13.10
C GLU A 688 -0.55 26.07 11.58
N MET A 689 -0.82 27.13 10.81
CA MET A 689 -0.76 27.14 9.35
C MET A 689 0.13 28.29 8.87
N ALA A 690 1.13 27.99 8.06
CA ALA A 690 1.98 28.99 7.43
C ALA A 690 2.16 28.69 5.92
N GLU A 691 2.25 29.71 5.07
CA GLU A 691 2.60 29.54 3.64
C GLU A 691 1.67 28.56 2.91
N CYS A 692 0.38 28.55 3.27
CA CYS A 692 -0.59 27.60 2.71
C CYS A 692 -1.54 28.27 1.72
N THR A 693 -2.00 27.49 0.73
CA THR A 693 -3.07 27.89 -0.19
C THR A 693 -4.32 27.07 0.07
N VAL A 694 -5.49 27.73 0.19
CA VAL A 694 -6.79 27.07 0.37
C VAL A 694 -7.78 27.60 -0.65
N GLU A 695 -8.19 26.76 -1.60
CA GLU A 695 -9.04 27.19 -2.71
C GLU A 695 -10.15 26.23 -3.14
N ASN A 696 -11.23 26.79 -3.71
CA ASN A 696 -12.28 26.07 -4.42
C ASN A 696 -13.08 25.07 -3.55
N HIS A 697 -13.42 25.41 -2.30
CA HIS A 697 -14.26 24.56 -1.44
C HIS A 697 -15.75 24.95 -1.45
N THR A 698 -16.64 23.96 -1.31
CA THR A 698 -18.11 24.16 -1.40
C THR A 698 -18.78 24.53 -0.06
N GLY A 699 -18.10 24.34 1.06
CA GLY A 699 -18.56 24.66 2.41
C GLY A 699 -17.80 25.84 3.02
N ASN A 700 -17.62 25.81 4.35
CA ASN A 700 -16.65 26.68 5.03
C ASN A 700 -15.26 26.07 4.78
N SER A 701 -14.38 26.75 4.06
CA SER A 701 -13.07 26.19 3.71
C SER A 701 -12.25 25.81 4.94
N ILE A 702 -12.25 26.66 5.97
CA ILE A 702 -11.67 26.38 7.29
C ILE A 702 -12.81 26.45 8.31
N TYR A 703 -13.09 25.34 8.99
CA TYR A 703 -14.11 25.26 10.01
C TYR A 703 -13.51 24.79 11.34
N VAL A 704 -13.50 25.69 12.33
CA VAL A 704 -12.94 25.41 13.65
C VAL A 704 -13.95 25.68 14.76
N SER A 705 -13.97 24.80 15.76
CA SER A 705 -14.84 24.90 16.95
C SER A 705 -14.08 24.53 18.21
N ASP A 706 -14.19 25.32 19.29
CA ASP A 706 -13.42 25.08 20.53
C ASP A 706 -11.92 24.91 20.23
N THR A 707 -11.36 25.71 19.31
CA THR A 707 -10.05 25.47 18.71
C THR A 707 -9.26 26.77 18.62
N ASP A 708 -7.97 26.69 18.91
CA ASP A 708 -7.02 27.78 18.64
C ASP A 708 -6.43 27.55 17.24
N ILE A 709 -6.46 28.57 16.38
CA ILE A 709 -5.89 28.48 15.03
C ILE A 709 -5.05 29.71 14.73
N GLU A 710 -3.81 29.48 14.30
CA GLU A 710 -2.91 30.50 13.77
C GLU A 710 -2.76 30.31 12.27
N ILE A 711 -2.96 31.40 11.52
CA ILE A 711 -2.85 31.47 10.06
C ILE A 711 -1.89 32.60 9.72
N GLU A 712 -0.78 32.26 9.09
CA GLU A 712 0.30 33.16 8.71
C GLU A 712 0.64 32.98 7.23
N ASP A 713 0.86 34.07 6.48
CA ASP A 713 1.31 33.99 5.08
C ASP A 713 0.47 33.06 4.19
N CYS A 714 -0.86 33.02 4.42
CA CYS A 714 -1.75 32.11 3.71
C CYS A 714 -2.61 32.82 2.66
N SER A 715 -2.88 32.14 1.55
CA SER A 715 -3.83 32.56 0.51
C SER A 715 -5.10 31.72 0.56
N ILE A 716 -6.25 32.32 0.89
CA ILE A 716 -7.53 31.64 1.01
C ILE A 716 -8.56 32.26 0.08
N ARG A 717 -8.88 31.57 -1.02
CA ARG A 717 -9.62 32.17 -2.14
C ARG A 717 -10.59 31.27 -2.87
N ASN A 718 -11.58 31.85 -3.54
CA ASN A 718 -12.55 31.13 -4.38
C ASN A 718 -13.35 30.05 -3.61
N ASN A 719 -13.59 30.23 -2.32
CA ASN A 719 -14.37 29.30 -1.50
C ASN A 719 -15.82 29.79 -1.33
N SER A 720 -16.73 28.88 -0.95
CA SER A 720 -18.13 29.26 -0.69
C SER A 720 -18.29 30.12 0.57
N ASN A 721 -17.74 29.67 1.70
CA ASN A 721 -17.44 30.51 2.85
C ASN A 721 -16.00 30.24 3.24
N CYS A 722 -15.28 31.24 3.76
CA CYS A 722 -13.85 31.11 3.95
C CYS A 722 -13.50 30.57 5.35
N ILE A 723 -13.38 31.42 6.38
CA ILE A 723 -13.02 31.00 7.74
C ILE A 723 -14.25 31.09 8.65
N PHE A 724 -14.61 29.97 9.26
CA PHE A 724 -15.65 29.90 10.29
C PHE A 724 -15.06 29.47 11.64
N CYS A 725 -15.30 30.26 12.68
CA CYS A 725 -14.84 30.01 14.04
C CYS A 725 -15.99 30.08 15.06
N SER A 726 -16.11 29.07 15.93
CA SER A 726 -17.04 29.05 17.06
C SER A 726 -16.32 28.72 18.35
N ASP A 727 -16.54 29.50 19.42
CA ASP A 727 -15.85 29.33 20.70
C ASP A 727 -14.32 29.14 20.52
N SER A 728 -13.74 29.89 19.57
CA SER A 728 -12.38 29.66 19.06
C SER A 728 -11.56 30.95 19.07
N ASN A 729 -10.24 30.84 19.00
CA ASN A 729 -9.33 31.99 19.09
C ASN A 729 -8.46 32.14 17.83
N PRO A 730 -9.04 32.52 16.67
CA PRO A 730 -8.25 32.73 15.46
C PRO A 730 -7.26 33.90 15.58
N VAL A 731 -6.00 33.61 15.27
CA VAL A 731 -4.93 34.57 15.03
C VAL A 731 -4.59 34.51 13.55
N ILE A 732 -4.79 35.61 12.83
CA ILE A 732 -4.56 35.69 11.38
C ILE A 732 -3.61 36.86 11.13
N LYS A 733 -2.49 36.59 10.46
CA LYS A 733 -1.49 37.59 10.11
C LYS A 733 -0.97 37.37 8.69
N GLN A 734 -0.58 38.47 8.04
CA GLN A 734 0.11 38.43 6.73
C GLN A 734 -0.62 37.58 5.67
N SER A 735 -1.94 37.52 5.73
CA SER A 735 -2.73 36.57 4.93
C SER A 735 -3.70 37.29 3.99
N VAL A 736 -4.01 36.62 2.88
CA VAL A 736 -4.95 37.11 1.86
C VAL A 736 -6.22 36.26 1.87
N ILE A 737 -7.37 36.89 2.05
CA ILE A 737 -8.69 36.26 2.01
C ILE A 737 -9.55 36.94 0.96
N GLU A 738 -9.73 36.27 -0.19
CA GLU A 738 -10.30 36.93 -1.37
C GLU A 738 -11.23 36.07 -2.25
N ASP A 739 -12.05 36.74 -3.06
CA ASP A 739 -12.89 36.11 -4.09
C ASP A 739 -13.79 34.98 -3.57
N ASN A 740 -14.18 35.03 -2.29
CA ASN A 740 -15.05 34.01 -1.72
C ASN A 740 -16.53 34.36 -1.98
N ALA A 741 -17.32 33.36 -2.33
CA ALA A 741 -18.74 33.53 -2.65
C ALA A 741 -19.63 33.88 -1.43
N GLY A 742 -19.05 33.97 -0.24
CA GLY A 742 -19.72 34.24 1.02
C GLY A 742 -18.90 35.17 1.90
N THR A 743 -18.88 34.91 3.21
CA THR A 743 -18.11 35.72 4.18
C THR A 743 -16.63 35.32 4.19
N GLY A 744 -15.74 36.32 4.25
CA GLY A 744 -14.30 36.11 4.44
C GLY A 744 -13.98 35.50 5.80
N ILE A 745 -14.22 36.24 6.89
CA ILE A 745 -14.01 35.77 8.27
C ILE A 745 -15.31 35.80 9.04
N TYR A 746 -15.73 34.67 9.61
CA TYR A 746 -16.96 34.52 10.36
C TYR A 746 -16.69 33.93 11.75
N CYS A 747 -16.69 34.76 12.80
CA CYS A 747 -16.46 34.31 14.18
C CYS A 747 -17.70 34.50 15.05
N LEU A 748 -18.07 33.48 15.83
CA LEU A 748 -19.20 33.53 16.75
C LEU A 748 -18.97 32.86 18.11
N SER A 749 -19.97 32.95 19.01
CA SER A 749 -20.01 32.28 20.31
C SER A 749 -18.74 32.48 21.13
N TYR A 750 -18.56 33.65 21.74
CA TYR A 750 -17.45 33.92 22.66
C TYR A 750 -16.04 33.81 22.07
N SER A 751 -15.90 33.65 20.74
CA SER A 751 -14.61 33.63 20.05
C SER A 751 -13.79 34.89 20.29
N THR A 752 -12.47 34.80 20.11
CA THR A 752 -11.56 35.96 20.08
C THR A 752 -10.81 36.07 18.77
N LEU A 753 -10.88 37.22 18.07
CA LEU A 753 -10.19 37.42 16.79
C LEU A 753 -9.00 38.36 16.98
N SER A 754 -7.83 37.95 16.52
CA SER A 754 -6.68 38.83 16.27
C SER A 754 -6.33 38.79 14.78
N LEU A 755 -6.55 39.90 14.08
CA LEU A 755 -6.27 40.04 12.65
C LEU A 755 -5.27 41.19 12.41
N THR A 756 -4.12 40.89 11.82
CA THR A 756 -3.06 41.89 11.58
C THR A 756 -2.43 41.79 10.19
N ASN A 757 -2.04 42.91 9.59
CA ASN A 757 -1.22 42.94 8.37
C ASN A 757 -1.79 42.06 7.24
N SER A 758 -3.11 42.01 7.08
CA SER A 758 -3.80 41.08 6.18
C SER A 758 -4.70 41.81 5.19
N VAL A 759 -5.00 41.15 4.07
CA VAL A 759 -5.86 41.69 3.01
C VAL A 759 -7.15 40.87 2.92
N ILE A 760 -8.30 41.55 3.10
CA ILE A 760 -9.63 40.95 3.01
C ILE A 760 -10.41 41.64 1.89
N ARG A 761 -10.58 40.97 0.75
CA ARG A 761 -11.16 41.64 -0.43
C ARG A 761 -12.05 40.79 -1.31
N PHE A 762 -12.91 41.44 -2.09
CA PHE A 762 -13.76 40.78 -3.11
C PHE A 762 -14.62 39.62 -2.57
N ASN A 763 -14.90 39.58 -1.27
CA ASN A 763 -15.79 38.58 -0.69
C ASN A 763 -17.24 39.03 -0.91
N ASN A 764 -18.10 38.14 -1.38
CA ASN A 764 -19.43 38.50 -1.87
C ASN A 764 -20.39 38.99 -0.77
N ASP A 765 -20.26 38.52 0.48
CA ASP A 765 -21.11 38.91 1.61
C ASP A 765 -20.42 39.94 2.54
N PHE A 766 -19.82 39.49 3.64
CA PHE A 766 -19.06 40.33 4.56
C PHE A 766 -17.57 40.07 4.36
N GLY A 767 -16.74 41.11 4.47
CA GLY A 767 -15.31 40.88 4.67
C GLY A 767 -15.11 40.13 5.99
N ILE A 768 -15.62 40.70 7.07
CA ILE A 768 -15.54 40.17 8.43
C ILE A 768 -16.91 40.27 9.12
N TYR A 769 -17.40 39.16 9.66
CA TYR A 769 -18.61 39.11 10.49
C TYR A 769 -18.30 38.51 11.87
N LEU A 770 -18.61 39.27 12.91
CA LEU A 770 -18.33 38.92 14.30
C LEU A 770 -19.60 38.95 15.12
N LYS A 771 -19.87 37.85 15.83
CA LYS A 771 -21.07 37.70 16.63
C LYS A 771 -20.79 37.21 18.05
N ASP A 772 -21.30 37.92 19.05
CA ASP A 772 -21.19 37.53 20.47
C ASP A 772 -19.73 37.22 20.91
N THR A 773 -18.73 37.93 20.36
CA THR A 773 -17.29 37.68 20.63
C THR A 773 -16.83 38.33 21.94
N LEU A 774 -15.80 37.74 22.56
CA LEU A 774 -15.26 38.17 23.86
C LEU A 774 -14.13 39.19 23.76
N SER A 775 -13.32 39.16 22.70
CA SER A 775 -12.21 40.09 22.47
C SER A 775 -11.90 40.12 20.98
N THR A 776 -11.75 41.31 20.40
CA THR A 776 -11.45 41.46 18.98
C THR A 776 -10.43 42.56 18.78
N THR A 777 -9.36 42.25 18.05
CA THR A 777 -8.34 43.18 17.59
C THR A 777 -8.18 43.04 16.08
N ILE A 778 -8.40 44.12 15.34
CA ILE A 778 -8.23 44.21 13.89
C ILE A 778 -7.29 45.40 13.63
N LYS A 779 -6.06 45.13 13.20
CA LYS A 779 -5.04 46.18 13.01
C LYS A 779 -4.28 46.08 11.69
N ASN A 780 -3.91 47.21 11.09
CA ASN A 780 -2.99 47.24 9.94
C ASN A 780 -3.46 46.40 8.76
N ASN A 781 -4.78 46.34 8.49
CA ASN A 781 -5.32 45.53 7.40
C ASN A 781 -5.89 46.40 6.28
N TRP A 782 -5.83 45.87 5.06
CA TRP A 782 -6.64 46.35 3.93
C TRP A 782 -7.93 45.53 3.85
N ILE A 783 -9.08 46.20 3.94
CA ILE A 783 -10.40 45.56 3.91
C ILE A 783 -11.24 46.27 2.87
N HIS A 784 -11.35 45.70 1.67
CA HIS A 784 -11.90 46.43 0.53
C HIS A 784 -12.73 45.61 -0.44
N ASN A 785 -13.62 46.27 -1.18
CA ASN A 785 -14.42 45.62 -2.24
C ASN A 785 -15.25 44.41 -1.78
N ASN A 786 -15.62 44.32 -0.50
CA ASN A 786 -16.49 43.25 0.00
C ASN A 786 -17.98 43.65 -0.10
N GLY A 787 -18.84 42.64 -0.23
CA GLY A 787 -20.31 42.81 -0.28
C GLY A 787 -20.92 42.91 -1.67
N ALA A 788 -20.21 42.43 -2.71
CA ALA A 788 -20.58 42.60 -4.11
C ALA A 788 -21.95 42.02 -4.52
N ASP A 789 -22.50 41.04 -3.79
CA ASP A 789 -23.73 40.35 -4.19
C ASP A 789 -25.02 41.18 -3.94
N GLY A 790 -24.99 42.17 -3.04
CA GLY A 790 -26.07 43.14 -2.84
C GLY A 790 -27.44 42.56 -2.45
N TYR A 791 -27.50 41.29 -2.04
CA TYR A 791 -28.72 40.58 -1.64
C TYR A 791 -29.00 40.67 -0.13
N GLY A 792 -28.04 41.07 0.70
CA GLY A 792 -28.18 41.15 2.15
C GLY A 792 -28.51 42.55 2.70
N TYR A 793 -29.10 42.60 3.90
CA TYR A 793 -29.34 43.87 4.60
C TYR A 793 -28.06 44.44 5.25
N TYR A 794 -26.92 43.75 5.15
CA TYR A 794 -25.77 43.95 6.03
C TYR A 794 -24.39 43.84 5.34
N ASP A 795 -24.30 43.68 4.02
CA ASP A 795 -23.06 43.46 3.24
C ASP A 795 -22.02 44.58 3.48
N CYS A 796 -20.98 44.32 4.27
CA CYS A 796 -20.03 45.35 4.72
C CYS A 796 -18.60 44.81 4.91
N GLY A 797 -17.65 45.72 5.03
CA GLY A 797 -16.25 45.37 5.34
C GLY A 797 -16.15 44.66 6.69
N ILE A 798 -16.66 45.27 7.76
CA ILE A 798 -16.67 44.70 9.11
C ILE A 798 -18.06 44.83 9.76
N SER A 799 -18.62 43.71 10.22
CA SER A 799 -19.89 43.66 10.94
C SER A 799 -19.72 43.17 12.38
N PHE A 800 -20.26 43.94 13.33
CA PHE A 800 -20.30 43.61 14.75
C PHE A 800 -21.74 43.37 15.22
N ASP A 801 -22.02 42.18 15.75
CA ASP A 801 -23.31 41.83 16.34
C ASP A 801 -23.12 41.26 17.75
N GLY A 802 -23.75 41.86 18.77
CA GLY A 802 -23.77 41.30 20.14
C GLY A 802 -22.44 41.32 20.90
N GLN A 803 -21.49 42.19 20.55
CA GLN A 803 -20.12 42.17 21.11
C GLN A 803 -20.11 42.30 22.65
N ILE A 804 -19.39 41.40 23.33
CA ILE A 804 -19.39 41.31 24.79
C ILE A 804 -18.37 42.29 25.40
N SER A 805 -17.19 42.41 24.78
CA SER A 805 -16.21 43.45 25.10
C SER A 805 -16.10 44.46 23.96
N GLN A 806 -15.36 45.54 24.18
CA GLN A 806 -15.12 46.56 23.17
C GLN A 806 -14.09 46.06 22.13
N PRO A 807 -14.47 45.90 20.85
CA PRO A 807 -13.51 45.63 19.79
C PRO A 807 -12.53 46.79 19.59
N LEU A 808 -11.28 46.47 19.26
CA LEU A 808 -10.28 47.44 18.79
C LEU A 808 -10.13 47.31 17.27
N VAL A 809 -10.48 48.38 16.54
CA VAL A 809 -10.22 48.51 15.11
C VAL A 809 -9.24 49.67 14.94
N ARG A 810 -7.98 49.38 14.67
CA ARG A 810 -6.92 50.41 14.65
C ARG A 810 -6.06 50.35 13.40
N ASN A 811 -5.67 51.47 12.82
CA ASN A 811 -4.73 51.50 11.69
C ASN A 811 -5.21 50.63 10.51
N ASN A 812 -6.49 50.60 10.15
CA ASN A 812 -6.94 49.83 8.98
C ASN A 812 -7.29 50.77 7.83
N THR A 813 -7.06 50.33 6.61
CA THR A 813 -7.60 50.97 5.41
C THR A 813 -8.82 50.18 4.96
N ILE A 814 -10.01 50.77 5.12
CA ILE A 814 -11.29 50.14 4.85
C ILE A 814 -11.98 50.92 3.73
N ILE A 815 -12.05 50.36 2.53
CA ILE A 815 -12.38 51.13 1.32
C ILE A 815 -13.27 50.36 0.34
N ASP A 816 -14.13 51.08 -0.39
CA ASP A 816 -14.98 50.54 -1.45
C ASP A 816 -15.80 49.27 -1.08
N ASN A 817 -16.18 49.13 0.19
CA ASN A 817 -17.10 48.07 0.60
C ASN A 817 -18.54 48.49 0.28
N PHE A 818 -19.32 47.54 -0.21
CA PHE A 818 -20.58 47.81 -0.94
C PHE A 818 -21.57 48.68 -0.15
N ARG A 819 -21.85 48.35 1.12
CA ARG A 819 -22.86 49.07 1.92
C ARG A 819 -22.27 49.85 3.09
N TYR A 820 -21.46 49.20 3.91
CA TYR A 820 -20.80 49.86 5.05
C TYR A 820 -19.30 49.51 5.08
N GLY A 821 -18.46 50.46 5.50
CA GLY A 821 -17.09 50.14 5.93
C GLY A 821 -17.15 49.33 7.23
N ILE A 822 -17.75 49.91 8.27
CA ILE A 822 -18.03 49.24 9.55
C ILE A 822 -19.51 49.38 9.92
N TYR A 823 -20.14 48.27 10.29
CA TYR A 823 -21.52 48.24 10.79
C TYR A 823 -21.61 47.63 12.19
N SER A 824 -22.18 48.36 13.15
CA SER A 824 -22.40 47.91 14.52
C SER A 824 -23.89 47.70 14.80
N TYR A 825 -24.33 46.46 14.85
CA TYR A 825 -25.74 46.11 15.06
C TYR A 825 -26.15 46.23 16.53
N SER A 826 -25.43 45.55 17.43
CA SER A 826 -25.75 45.50 18.86
C SER A 826 -24.52 45.17 19.71
N GLY A 827 -24.59 45.36 21.03
CA GLY A 827 -23.50 45.07 21.96
C GLY A 827 -22.61 46.28 22.30
N THR A 828 -21.38 46.02 22.71
CA THR A 828 -20.39 47.06 23.03
C THR A 828 -19.85 47.70 21.75
N GLU A 829 -19.86 49.03 21.67
CA GLU A 829 -19.38 49.76 20.49
C GLU A 829 -17.87 49.58 20.25
N PRO A 830 -17.44 49.40 18.97
CA PRO A 830 -16.03 49.32 18.61
C PRO A 830 -15.30 50.64 18.88
N ASN A 831 -14.03 50.53 19.25
CA ASN A 831 -13.09 51.64 19.30
C ASN A 831 -12.36 51.72 17.95
N VAL A 832 -12.72 52.72 17.14
CA VAL A 832 -12.16 52.95 15.80
C VAL A 832 -11.13 54.09 15.88
N VAL A 833 -9.86 53.77 15.63
CA VAL A 833 -8.74 54.70 15.81
C VAL A 833 -7.74 54.60 14.67
N ASN A 834 -7.20 55.71 14.16
CA ASN A 834 -6.17 55.70 13.09
C ASN A 834 -6.58 54.98 11.81
N CYS A 835 -7.88 54.83 11.54
CA CYS A 835 -8.31 54.15 10.32
C CYS A 835 -8.53 55.14 9.18
N ILE A 836 -8.38 54.67 7.94
CA ILE A 836 -8.93 55.30 6.74
C ILE A 836 -10.24 54.58 6.41
N LEU A 837 -11.35 55.32 6.35
CA LEU A 837 -12.64 54.85 5.86
C LEU A 837 -13.10 55.76 4.71
N TYR A 838 -12.96 55.26 3.50
CA TYR A 838 -13.16 56.05 2.28
C TYR A 838 -13.92 55.23 1.22
N GLU A 839 -14.70 55.87 0.35
CA GLU A 839 -15.44 55.27 -0.78
C GLU A 839 -16.40 54.10 -0.47
N ASN A 840 -16.52 53.66 0.78
CA ASN A 840 -17.57 52.72 1.17
C ASN A 840 -18.97 53.32 0.96
N GLY A 841 -19.98 52.49 0.70
CA GLY A 841 -21.36 52.98 0.55
C GLY A 841 -21.85 53.84 1.73
N THR A 842 -21.36 53.56 2.94
CA THR A 842 -21.45 54.40 4.13
C THR A 842 -20.27 54.06 5.04
N GLN A 843 -19.49 55.05 5.50
CA GLN A 843 -18.27 54.77 6.25
C GLN A 843 -18.54 54.01 7.57
N LEU A 844 -19.48 54.51 8.38
CA LEU A 844 -19.85 53.95 9.68
C LEU A 844 -21.37 53.89 9.84
N GLY A 845 -21.91 52.73 10.24
CA GLY A 845 -23.34 52.52 10.45
C GLY A 845 -23.67 51.83 11.77
N THR A 846 -24.87 52.11 12.30
CA THR A 846 -25.41 51.45 13.49
C THR A 846 -26.86 51.03 13.30
N TYR A 847 -27.35 50.06 14.08
CA TYR A 847 -28.78 49.69 14.05
C TYR A 847 -29.70 50.81 14.58
N SER A 848 -29.24 51.57 15.59
CA SER A 848 -30.02 52.68 16.18
C SER A 848 -30.11 53.89 15.25
N GLY A 849 -29.20 54.02 14.28
CA GLY A 849 -29.03 55.19 13.44
C GLY A 849 -28.29 56.34 14.14
N GLU A 850 -27.88 56.16 15.39
CA GLU A 850 -27.03 57.11 16.13
C GLU A 850 -25.56 56.88 15.77
N PRO A 851 -24.73 57.94 15.72
CA PRO A 851 -23.29 57.80 15.48
C PRO A 851 -22.60 57.07 16.65
N LEU A 852 -21.58 56.28 16.33
CA LEU A 852 -20.66 55.65 17.27
C LEU A 852 -19.91 56.69 18.10
N GLY A 853 -19.76 56.45 19.40
CA GLY A 853 -19.15 57.41 20.32
C GLY A 853 -17.61 57.33 20.40
N ASN A 854 -16.99 56.24 19.94
CA ASN A 854 -15.57 55.95 20.12
C ASN A 854 -14.80 55.92 18.79
N VAL A 855 -14.83 57.04 18.06
CA VAL A 855 -14.13 57.21 16.78
C VAL A 855 -13.16 58.39 16.88
N LYS A 856 -11.85 58.14 16.74
CA LYS A 856 -10.81 59.16 16.94
C LYS A 856 -9.66 58.99 15.95
N TYR A 857 -8.92 60.07 15.71
CA TYR A 857 -7.71 60.08 14.88
C TYR A 857 -7.88 59.31 13.56
N SER A 858 -9.04 59.36 12.93
CA SER A 858 -9.33 58.59 11.72
C SER A 858 -9.70 59.51 10.54
N CYS A 859 -9.35 59.09 9.33
CA CYS A 859 -9.71 59.77 8.09
C CYS A 859 -11.03 59.17 7.56
N ILE A 860 -12.13 59.93 7.63
CA ILE A 860 -13.48 59.43 7.35
C ILE A 860 -14.15 60.32 6.31
N GLU A 861 -14.48 59.75 5.16
CA GLU A 861 -15.19 60.45 4.09
C GLU A 861 -16.51 61.06 4.60
N GLY A 862 -16.77 62.32 4.22
CA GLY A 862 -17.96 63.06 4.66
C GLY A 862 -17.88 63.60 6.10
N GLY A 863 -16.85 63.24 6.85
CA GLY A 863 -16.54 63.74 8.19
C GLY A 863 -17.24 62.98 9.33
N TYR A 864 -16.59 62.97 10.50
CA TYR A 864 -17.08 62.31 11.70
C TYR A 864 -16.64 63.03 12.98
N ASP A 865 -17.57 63.25 13.91
CA ASP A 865 -17.27 63.92 15.18
C ASP A 865 -16.31 63.06 16.02
N GLY A 866 -15.20 63.64 16.47
CA GLY A 866 -14.21 62.95 17.29
C GLY A 866 -12.90 63.71 17.37
N VAL A 867 -12.06 63.37 18.37
CA VAL A 867 -10.75 64.00 18.53
C VAL A 867 -9.83 63.53 17.41
N GLY A 868 -9.22 64.46 16.68
CA GLY A 868 -8.22 64.16 15.67
C GLY A 868 -8.77 63.58 14.36
N ASN A 869 -10.08 63.41 14.20
CA ASN A 869 -10.64 62.94 12.94
C ASN A 869 -10.48 64.00 11.84
N ILE A 870 -10.19 63.53 10.64
CA ILE A 870 -10.11 64.33 9.41
C ILE A 870 -11.02 63.71 8.35
N SER A 871 -11.28 64.45 7.27
CA SER A 871 -12.16 64.00 6.17
C SER A 871 -11.64 64.41 4.80
N SER A 872 -10.36 64.79 4.74
CA SER A 872 -9.69 65.11 3.48
C SER A 872 -9.50 63.82 2.69
N ASP A 873 -9.34 63.95 1.38
CA ASP A 873 -8.91 62.84 0.53
C ASP A 873 -7.61 62.22 1.10
N PRO A 874 -7.55 60.89 1.35
CA PRO A 874 -6.34 60.23 1.82
C PRO A 874 -5.16 60.34 0.86
N LEU A 875 -5.37 60.66 -0.42
CA LEU A 875 -4.34 60.71 -1.46
C LEU A 875 -3.53 59.41 -1.53
N PHE A 876 -4.12 58.36 -2.10
CA PHE A 876 -3.38 57.14 -2.41
C PHE A 876 -2.43 57.38 -3.59
N MET A 877 -1.25 56.74 -3.56
CA MET A 877 -0.20 56.87 -4.58
C MET A 877 -0.70 56.49 -5.98
N ASN A 878 -1.34 55.33 -6.09
CA ASN A 878 -1.86 54.82 -7.35
C ASN A 878 -3.39 54.61 -7.28
N PRO A 879 -4.20 55.68 -7.36
CA PRO A 879 -5.65 55.57 -7.25
C PRO A 879 -6.31 54.85 -8.44
N THR A 880 -5.53 54.42 -9.43
CA THR A 880 -6.01 53.61 -10.56
C THR A 880 -5.83 52.11 -10.36
N ASP A 881 -4.98 51.69 -9.41
CA ASP A 881 -4.84 50.29 -9.05
C ASP A 881 -5.79 49.96 -7.87
N PRO A 882 -6.79 49.08 -8.06
CA PRO A 882 -7.73 48.72 -7.00
C PRO A 882 -7.13 47.82 -5.90
N ASN A 883 -5.85 47.45 -6.00
CA ASN A 883 -5.14 46.63 -5.03
C ASN A 883 -4.02 47.37 -4.30
N ASP A 884 -3.90 48.68 -4.50
CA ASP A 884 -2.87 49.50 -3.88
C ASP A 884 -3.51 50.65 -3.09
N PHE A 885 -3.28 50.67 -1.78
CA PHE A 885 -3.74 51.71 -0.88
C PHE A 885 -2.61 52.36 -0.09
N HIS A 886 -1.39 52.36 -0.63
CA HIS A 886 -0.30 53.15 -0.07
C HIS A 886 -0.61 54.64 -0.14
N ILE A 887 -0.28 55.37 0.92
CA ILE A 887 -0.53 56.81 0.98
C ILE A 887 0.60 57.61 0.34
N ASP A 888 0.26 58.71 -0.31
CA ASP A 888 1.22 59.59 -0.98
C ASP A 888 1.99 60.49 0.01
N GLU A 889 3.15 61.00 -0.42
CA GLU A 889 3.96 61.93 0.39
C GLU A 889 3.15 63.15 0.87
N ASP A 890 2.25 63.67 0.03
CA ASP A 890 1.40 64.83 0.36
C ASP A 890 0.10 64.44 1.11
N SER A 891 -0.05 63.17 1.49
CA SER A 891 -1.24 62.67 2.17
C SER A 891 -1.52 63.43 3.48
N PRO A 892 -2.77 63.84 3.73
CA PRO A 892 -3.17 64.39 5.02
C PRO A 892 -3.25 63.32 6.13
N CYS A 893 -3.13 62.04 5.78
CA CYS A 893 -3.10 60.91 6.71
C CYS A 893 -1.69 60.67 7.28
N LYS A 894 -0.65 61.18 6.60
CA LYS A 894 0.73 61.12 7.05
C LYS A 894 0.94 61.89 8.36
N ASP A 895 1.66 61.29 9.29
CA ASP A 895 1.95 61.69 10.66
C ASP A 895 0.70 62.14 11.43
N ALA A 896 -0.49 61.60 11.12
CA ALA A 896 -1.77 62.14 11.60
C ALA A 896 -2.46 61.29 12.68
N GLY A 897 -1.99 60.06 12.93
CA GLY A 897 -2.56 59.13 13.91
C GLY A 897 -2.39 59.56 15.38
N ASP A 898 -2.95 58.78 16.31
CA ASP A 898 -2.97 59.06 17.75
C ASP A 898 -1.55 59.13 18.33
N PRO A 899 -1.06 60.30 18.78
CA PRO A 899 0.29 60.44 19.30
C PRO A 899 0.49 59.74 20.66
N ASN A 900 -0.57 59.25 21.31
CA ASN A 900 -0.49 58.56 22.60
C ASN A 900 -0.90 57.08 22.52
N GLY A 901 -1.04 56.53 21.32
CA GLY A 901 -1.30 55.10 21.13
C GLY A 901 -0.14 54.24 21.62
N ASN A 902 -0.44 52.99 21.99
CA ASN A 902 0.58 51.97 22.24
C ASN A 902 0.74 51.12 20.97
N TYR A 903 1.84 51.33 20.27
CA TYR A 903 2.17 50.66 19.02
C TYR A 903 3.21 49.55 19.20
N GLY A 904 3.91 49.50 20.34
CA GLY A 904 4.89 48.44 20.63
C GLY A 904 5.90 48.24 19.50
N ASP A 905 6.11 46.97 19.14
CA ASP A 905 6.92 46.53 18.00
C ASP A 905 6.00 46.11 16.83
N GLU A 906 4.84 46.75 16.68
CA GLU A 906 3.95 46.52 15.52
C GLU A 906 4.60 47.01 14.23
N THR A 907 4.32 46.30 13.14
CA THR A 907 4.62 46.75 11.79
C THR A 907 3.34 47.22 11.10
N ASP A 908 3.46 47.91 9.97
CA ASP A 908 2.35 48.15 9.05
C ASP A 908 2.12 46.94 8.12
N ILE A 909 1.42 47.16 7.00
CA ILE A 909 1.00 46.09 6.09
C ILE A 909 2.15 45.54 5.23
N ASP A 910 3.19 46.33 4.98
CA ASP A 910 4.33 45.98 4.14
C ASP A 910 5.53 45.50 4.98
N GLY A 911 5.49 45.73 6.29
CA GLY A 911 6.42 45.17 7.27
C GLY A 911 7.28 46.21 7.98
N GLU A 912 7.15 47.48 7.62
CA GLU A 912 7.85 48.60 8.20
C GLU A 912 7.39 48.87 9.63
N ALA A 913 8.28 49.45 10.44
CA ALA A 913 7.97 49.79 11.80
C ALA A 913 6.83 50.82 11.86
N ARG A 914 5.80 50.55 12.68
CA ARG A 914 4.58 51.37 12.73
C ARG A 914 4.79 52.82 13.16
N ILE A 915 5.96 53.18 13.72
CA ILE A 915 6.28 54.57 14.07
C ILE A 915 7.46 55.02 13.20
N ILE A 916 7.14 55.68 12.10
CA ILE A 916 8.11 56.39 11.26
C ILE A 916 8.13 57.86 11.71
N ASN A 917 9.30 58.49 11.80
CA ASN A 917 9.47 59.91 12.17
C ASN A 917 8.80 60.35 13.50
N GLY A 918 8.49 59.42 14.41
CA GLY A 918 7.97 59.69 15.75
C GLY A 918 6.45 59.79 15.87
N ARG A 919 5.69 59.54 14.81
CA ARG A 919 4.22 59.48 14.84
C ARG A 919 3.71 58.52 13.79
N VAL A 920 2.61 57.84 14.07
CA VAL A 920 1.99 56.89 13.13
C VAL A 920 1.10 57.62 12.13
N ASP A 921 1.01 57.05 10.94
CA ASP A 921 0.07 57.43 9.90
C ASP A 921 -1.35 56.90 10.20
N MET A 922 -2.37 57.50 9.58
CA MET A 922 -3.70 56.90 9.56
C MET A 922 -3.79 55.92 8.39
N GLY A 923 -4.38 54.75 8.61
CA GLY A 923 -4.46 53.69 7.60
C GLY A 923 -3.58 52.50 7.97
N ALA A 924 -3.57 51.49 7.10
CA ALA A 924 -2.79 50.27 7.30
C ALA A 924 -1.32 50.39 6.91
N ASP A 925 -0.99 51.39 6.11
CA ASP A 925 0.33 51.69 5.57
C ASP A 925 0.97 52.89 6.32
N GLU A 926 2.29 52.90 6.44
CA GLU A 926 3.07 54.09 6.80
C GLU A 926 3.82 54.57 5.55
N TYR A 927 3.78 55.88 5.26
CA TYR A 927 4.56 56.43 4.17
C TYR A 927 6.07 56.23 4.43
N TYR A 928 6.66 55.30 3.68
CA TYR A 928 8.09 55.01 3.72
C TYR A 928 8.74 55.18 2.35
N TRP A 929 9.93 55.78 2.36
CA TRP A 929 10.81 55.83 1.19
C TRP A 929 12.21 55.51 1.68
N SER A 930 12.82 54.44 1.16
CA SER A 930 14.13 54.04 1.65
C SER A 930 15.15 55.15 1.43
N PRO A 931 15.87 55.59 2.48
CA PRO A 931 16.92 56.58 2.33
C PRO A 931 18.10 56.05 1.51
N ALA A 932 18.18 54.73 1.30
CA ALA A 932 19.20 54.06 0.50
C ALA A 932 18.90 54.03 -1.02
N ASP A 933 17.68 54.37 -1.44
CA ASP A 933 17.35 54.57 -2.86
C ASP A 933 17.80 55.97 -3.30
N PHE A 934 19.08 56.06 -3.64
CA PHE A 934 19.73 57.32 -3.99
C PHE A 934 19.38 57.77 -5.41
N ASN A 935 19.15 56.81 -6.30
CA ASN A 935 18.88 57.08 -7.71
C ASN A 935 17.38 57.41 -7.95
N ARG A 936 16.51 57.09 -6.98
CA ARG A 936 15.05 57.25 -7.00
C ARG A 936 14.37 56.46 -8.11
N ASP A 937 14.83 55.24 -8.32
CA ASP A 937 14.23 54.26 -9.23
C ASP A 937 13.33 53.26 -8.50
N GLU A 938 13.03 53.53 -7.24
CA GLU A 938 12.09 52.78 -6.40
C GLU A 938 12.63 51.40 -6.00
N ILE A 939 13.93 51.13 -6.21
CA ILE A 939 14.58 49.86 -5.87
C ILE A 939 15.99 50.13 -5.32
N VAL A 940 16.27 49.75 -4.08
CA VAL A 940 17.64 49.73 -3.54
C VAL A 940 18.40 48.56 -4.14
N ASN A 941 19.21 48.85 -5.16
CA ASN A 941 19.95 47.84 -5.87
C ASN A 941 21.42 48.24 -6.09
N PHE A 942 22.09 47.51 -6.97
CA PHE A 942 23.50 47.74 -7.25
C PHE A 942 23.79 49.13 -7.85
N PHE A 943 22.83 49.78 -8.49
CA PHE A 943 22.97 51.15 -8.97
C PHE A 943 23.10 52.15 -7.81
N ASP A 944 22.33 51.98 -6.74
CA ASP A 944 22.44 52.77 -5.51
C ASP A 944 23.72 52.48 -4.77
N TYR A 945 24.13 51.21 -4.71
CA TYR A 945 25.43 50.85 -4.12
C TYR A 945 26.58 51.52 -4.88
N VAL A 946 26.51 51.62 -6.21
CA VAL A 946 27.53 52.30 -7.01
C VAL A 946 27.58 53.80 -6.67
N LEU A 947 26.43 54.44 -6.43
CA LEU A 947 26.39 55.84 -5.98
C LEU A 947 27.00 55.99 -4.58
N PHE A 948 26.61 55.13 -3.64
CA PHE A 948 27.15 55.06 -2.28
C PHE A 948 28.67 54.83 -2.25
N ALA A 949 29.16 53.86 -3.03
CA ALA A 949 30.58 53.51 -3.10
C ALA A 949 31.47 54.64 -3.63
N ASN A 950 30.93 55.55 -4.44
CA ASN A 950 31.66 56.72 -4.92
C ASN A 950 31.91 57.76 -3.82
N ALA A 951 31.09 57.78 -2.77
CA ALA A 951 31.22 58.68 -1.62
C ALA A 951 31.86 58.00 -0.40
N TRP A 952 32.35 56.77 -0.55
CA TRP A 952 32.92 55.95 0.52
C TRP A 952 34.10 56.63 1.23
N GLN A 953 34.08 56.63 2.57
CA GLN A 953 35.10 57.24 3.45
C GLN A 953 35.28 58.75 3.28
N THR A 954 34.23 59.46 2.87
CA THR A 954 34.24 60.92 2.78
C THR A 954 33.53 61.57 3.97
N ASN A 955 33.82 62.84 4.23
CA ASN A 955 33.21 63.66 5.28
C ASN A 955 32.85 65.07 4.73
N PRO A 956 32.13 65.93 5.48
CA PRO A 956 31.67 67.23 4.98
C PRO A 956 32.75 68.21 4.45
N ALA A 957 34.04 67.93 4.65
CA ALA A 957 35.14 68.73 4.11
C ALA A 957 35.65 68.25 2.73
N ASP A 958 35.20 67.08 2.26
CA ASP A 958 35.60 66.47 0.99
C ASP A 958 34.62 66.83 -0.14
N ASP A 959 35.14 67.06 -1.36
CA ASP A 959 34.31 67.52 -2.50
C ASP A 959 33.30 66.48 -2.99
N ASP A 960 33.53 65.19 -2.70
CA ASP A 960 32.69 64.06 -3.11
C ASP A 960 31.70 63.62 -2.00
N TYR A 961 31.71 64.28 -0.83
CA TYR A 961 30.73 64.03 0.24
C TYR A 961 29.36 64.60 -0.15
N THR A 962 28.32 63.77 0.02
CA THR A 962 26.93 64.22 -0.07
C THR A 962 26.16 63.65 1.11
N ASP A 963 25.39 64.51 1.78
CA ASP A 963 24.60 64.16 2.97
C ASP A 963 23.65 62.99 2.77
N ILE A 964 23.21 62.76 1.52
CA ILE A 964 22.29 61.66 1.20
C ILE A 964 22.91 60.28 1.43
N PHE A 965 24.24 60.15 1.38
CA PHE A 965 24.93 58.88 1.57
C PHE A 965 25.35 58.62 3.03
N ASP A 966 25.18 59.60 3.94
CA ASP A 966 25.43 59.49 5.40
C ASP A 966 24.16 58.96 6.10
N LEU A 967 23.80 57.71 5.78
CA LEU A 967 22.59 57.04 6.27
C LEU A 967 22.53 56.89 7.80
N ALA A 968 23.69 56.84 8.47
CA ALA A 968 23.79 56.76 9.93
C ALA A 968 23.81 58.13 10.62
N ASP A 969 23.70 59.24 9.87
CA ASP A 969 23.69 60.63 10.31
C ASP A 969 24.82 60.94 11.32
N ASN A 970 26.05 60.53 10.98
CA ASN A 970 27.21 60.64 11.85
C ASN A 970 28.30 61.57 11.31
N ASN A 971 28.05 62.23 10.17
CA ASN A 971 28.95 63.08 9.39
C ASN A 971 30.17 62.35 8.82
N SER A 972 30.06 61.05 8.53
CA SER A 972 31.10 60.20 7.93
C SER A 972 30.46 59.03 7.19
N ILE A 973 30.72 58.91 5.89
CA ILE A 973 30.21 57.78 5.08
C ILE A 973 31.14 56.59 5.26
N ASP A 974 30.74 55.63 6.08
CA ASP A 974 31.54 54.47 6.46
C ASP A 974 30.73 53.17 6.66
N TYR A 975 31.29 52.24 7.41
CA TYR A 975 30.67 50.94 7.66
C TYR A 975 29.34 51.02 8.42
N ALA A 976 29.10 52.10 9.18
CA ALA A 976 27.81 52.33 9.80
C ALA A 976 26.73 52.60 8.75
N ASP A 977 27.03 53.39 7.72
CA ASP A 977 26.11 53.68 6.62
C ASP A 977 25.94 52.49 5.70
N LEU A 978 27.01 51.71 5.48
CA LEU A 978 26.91 50.46 4.72
C LEU A 978 26.01 49.44 5.42
N ALA A 979 26.04 49.40 6.76
CA ALA A 979 25.14 48.53 7.50
C ALA A 979 23.67 48.94 7.27
N VAL A 980 23.35 50.24 7.36
CA VAL A 980 22.00 50.74 7.06
C VAL A 980 21.63 50.47 5.59
N PHE A 981 22.54 50.71 4.65
CA PHE A 981 22.31 50.38 3.23
C PHE A 981 22.04 48.89 3.00
N CYS A 982 22.74 48.00 3.74
CA CYS A 982 22.53 46.56 3.65
C CYS A 982 21.21 46.12 4.29
N ASP A 983 20.75 46.79 5.35
CA ASP A 983 19.43 46.55 5.94
C ASP A 983 18.31 46.92 4.95
N GLU A 984 18.56 47.89 4.07
CA GLU A 984 17.65 48.35 3.01
C GLU A 984 17.87 47.66 1.65
N TRP A 985 18.78 46.69 1.56
CA TRP A 985 19.17 46.09 0.28
C TRP A 985 18.01 45.29 -0.34
N LEU A 986 17.72 45.54 -1.63
CA LEU A 986 16.54 45.02 -2.34
C LEU A 986 15.21 45.54 -1.77
N TRP A 987 15.23 46.63 -0.99
CA TRP A 987 14.00 47.37 -0.75
C TRP A 987 13.45 47.84 -2.11
N GLU A 988 12.17 47.62 -2.36
CA GLU A 988 11.47 48.12 -3.53
C GLU A 988 10.23 48.87 -3.04
N ALA A 989 9.83 49.93 -3.72
CA ALA A 989 8.62 50.63 -3.35
C ALA A 989 7.41 49.71 -3.56
N ALA A 990 6.60 49.55 -2.50
CA ALA A 990 5.55 48.53 -2.42
C ALA A 990 4.34 48.75 -3.37
N TRP A 991 4.39 49.73 -4.28
CA TRP A 991 3.33 50.08 -5.23
C TRP A 991 3.59 49.67 -6.69
N ASP A 992 4.74 49.07 -7.04
CA ASP A 992 5.03 48.63 -8.42
C ASP A 992 4.60 47.16 -8.68
N GLU A 993 3.53 47.00 -9.46
CA GLU A 993 2.93 45.77 -10.02
C GLU A 993 3.02 44.47 -9.19
N GLY A 994 2.16 44.34 -8.17
CA GLY A 994 1.49 43.07 -7.84
C GLY A 994 2.04 42.21 -6.71
N TRP A 995 2.78 42.77 -5.75
CA TRP A 995 3.43 42.01 -4.68
C TRP A 995 2.94 42.43 -3.29
N MET A 996 2.37 41.48 -2.54
CA MET A 996 2.56 41.44 -1.08
C MET A 996 3.87 40.69 -0.86
N MET A 997 4.91 41.38 -0.41
CA MET A 997 6.13 40.72 0.03
C MET A 997 5.90 40.13 1.43
N CYS A 998 5.70 38.81 1.48
CA CYS A 998 6.07 38.00 2.64
C CYS A 998 7.59 38.13 2.83
N MET A 999 8.06 39.13 3.58
CA MET A 999 9.47 39.20 3.99
C MET A 999 9.56 39.12 5.51
N GLY A 1000 9.61 37.87 5.99
CA GLY A 1000 10.18 37.55 7.30
C GLY A 1000 11.66 37.96 7.32
N GLY A 1001 12.06 38.66 8.37
CA GLY A 1001 13.42 39.16 8.52
C GLY A 1001 14.49 38.06 8.46
N GLY A 1002 15.56 38.34 7.71
CA GLY A 1002 16.89 37.77 7.91
C GLY A 1002 17.08 36.29 7.55
N GLY A 1003 17.28 35.98 6.26
CA GLY A 1003 17.81 34.69 5.83
C GLY A 1003 17.99 34.62 4.32
N MET A 1004 19.24 34.42 3.85
CA MET A 1004 19.57 34.28 2.43
C MET A 1004 18.94 33.00 1.83
N GLY A 1005 18.31 33.08 0.66
CA GLY A 1005 18.18 31.89 -0.20
C GLY A 1005 17.07 31.84 -1.25
N PHE A 1006 17.47 32.13 -2.50
CA PHE A 1006 16.96 31.59 -3.78
C PHE A 1006 15.56 31.99 -4.29
N GLY A 1007 15.55 32.41 -5.55
CA GLY A 1007 14.43 33.12 -6.16
C GLY A 1007 13.32 32.23 -6.69
N LEU A 1008 12.12 32.79 -6.65
CA LEU A 1008 10.95 32.34 -7.39
C LEU A 1008 10.44 33.53 -8.20
N GLU A 1009 10.25 33.31 -9.50
CA GLU A 1009 9.65 34.28 -10.41
C GLU A 1009 8.22 34.61 -9.96
N SER A 1010 7.93 35.90 -9.90
CA SER A 1010 6.63 36.45 -9.55
C SER A 1010 5.54 36.13 -10.56
N ILE A 1011 4.47 35.49 -10.08
CA ILE A 1011 3.19 35.47 -10.78
C ILE A 1011 2.52 36.83 -10.53
N SER A 1012 2.64 37.73 -11.50
CA SER A 1012 1.85 38.97 -11.49
C SER A 1012 0.36 38.65 -11.70
N LEU A 1013 -0.48 39.22 -10.83
CA LEU A 1013 -1.92 38.96 -10.77
C LEU A 1013 -2.73 39.51 -11.97
N GLU A 1014 -2.12 40.24 -12.91
CA GLU A 1014 -2.80 40.69 -14.14
C GLU A 1014 -2.39 39.97 -15.44
N ASN A 1015 -1.23 39.29 -15.51
CA ASN A 1015 -0.84 38.51 -16.70
C ASN A 1015 -1.34 37.04 -16.70
N SER A 1016 -1.97 36.60 -15.62
CA SER A 1016 -2.39 35.20 -15.41
C SER A 1016 -3.58 34.74 -16.25
N LYS A 1017 -4.18 35.59 -17.11
CA LYS A 1017 -5.22 35.12 -18.04
C LYS A 1017 -4.71 34.44 -19.30
N THR A 1018 -3.40 34.47 -19.61
CA THR A 1018 -2.93 33.89 -20.89
C THR A 1018 -1.55 33.23 -20.93
N ALA A 1019 -0.79 33.06 -19.83
CA ALA A 1019 0.53 32.41 -19.93
C ALA A 1019 1.01 31.69 -18.64
N LEU A 1020 0.20 30.82 -18.05
CA LEU A 1020 0.71 29.67 -17.30
C LEU A 1020 0.02 28.45 -17.90
N THR A 1021 0.79 27.54 -18.47
CA THR A 1021 0.28 26.19 -18.69
C THR A 1021 0.06 25.59 -17.30
N ASP A 1022 -1.20 25.62 -16.88
CA ASP A 1022 -1.77 24.94 -15.72
C ASP A 1022 -1.15 23.55 -15.54
N ASN A 1023 -0.24 23.39 -14.57
CA ASN A 1023 -0.09 22.11 -13.89
C ASN A 1023 -0.54 22.31 -12.45
N ARG A 1024 -1.85 22.57 -12.28
CA ARG A 1024 -2.47 22.92 -10.99
C ARG A 1024 -2.56 21.74 -10.00
N ASP A 1025 -1.94 20.61 -10.31
CA ASP A 1025 -2.03 19.34 -9.57
C ASP A 1025 -0.63 18.90 -9.08
N ALA A 1026 0.27 19.88 -8.89
CA ALA A 1026 1.64 19.69 -8.41
C ALA A 1026 1.82 20.21 -6.97
N LEU A 1027 2.87 19.74 -6.30
CA LEU A 1027 3.32 20.26 -5.01
C LEU A 1027 3.85 21.71 -5.16
N MET A 1028 3.88 22.47 -4.07
CA MET A 1028 4.47 23.82 -4.08
C MET A 1028 5.98 23.77 -4.36
N LEU A 1029 6.67 22.83 -3.72
CA LEU A 1029 8.10 22.61 -3.86
C LEU A 1029 8.32 21.35 -4.69
N SER A 1030 9.11 21.49 -5.76
CA SER A 1030 9.18 20.53 -6.85
C SER A 1030 10.24 19.46 -6.64
N THR A 1031 11.14 19.65 -5.67
CA THR A 1031 12.23 18.71 -5.36
C THR A 1031 12.34 18.45 -3.86
N ALA A 1032 12.91 17.29 -3.51
CA ALA A 1032 13.21 16.98 -2.11
C ALA A 1032 14.19 17.99 -1.49
N THR A 1033 15.14 18.52 -2.28
CA THR A 1033 16.11 19.50 -1.79
C THR A 1033 15.45 20.82 -1.39
N GLU A 1034 14.55 21.36 -2.21
CA GLU A 1034 13.79 22.59 -1.89
C GLU A 1034 12.95 22.39 -0.63
N SER A 1035 12.19 21.30 -0.58
CA SER A 1035 11.38 20.92 0.58
C SER A 1035 12.22 20.86 1.86
N LEU A 1036 13.38 20.17 1.82
CA LEU A 1036 14.25 20.04 2.98
C LEU A 1036 14.77 21.37 3.54
N GLN A 1037 15.00 22.36 2.67
CA GLN A 1037 15.54 23.68 3.02
C GLN A 1037 14.51 24.60 3.69
N THR A 1038 13.22 24.44 3.36
CA THR A 1038 12.12 25.28 3.87
C THR A 1038 11.37 24.64 5.04
N ARG A 1039 11.79 23.47 5.53
CA ARG A 1039 11.14 22.81 6.67
C ARG A 1039 11.20 23.69 7.93
N PRO A 1040 10.09 23.81 8.67
CA PRO A 1040 10.08 24.44 9.98
C PRO A 1040 11.04 23.77 10.96
N GLU A 1041 11.60 24.53 11.91
CA GLU A 1041 12.58 24.01 12.89
C GLU A 1041 12.11 22.74 13.61
N ARG A 1042 10.83 22.68 13.99
CA ARG A 1042 10.21 21.51 14.63
C ARG A 1042 10.30 20.28 13.73
N LEU A 1043 9.87 20.40 12.47
CA LEU A 1043 9.90 19.30 11.50
C LEU A 1043 11.34 18.91 11.17
N ALA A 1044 12.24 19.88 10.99
CA ALA A 1044 13.65 19.61 10.75
C ALA A 1044 14.25 18.78 11.90
N ALA A 1045 14.03 19.18 13.15
CA ALA A 1045 14.52 18.45 14.32
C ALA A 1045 13.98 17.01 14.41
N LYS A 1046 12.71 16.79 14.05
CA LYS A 1046 12.05 15.48 14.09
C LYS A 1046 12.46 14.57 12.95
N SER A 1047 12.55 15.11 11.73
CA SER A 1047 12.70 14.31 10.52
C SER A 1047 14.15 14.13 10.06
N GLN A 1048 15.11 14.91 10.57
CA GLN A 1048 16.51 14.86 10.11
C GLN A 1048 17.11 13.45 10.13
N LYS A 1049 16.82 12.67 11.18
CA LYS A 1049 17.33 11.30 11.29
C LYS A 1049 16.90 10.38 10.15
N PHE A 1050 15.75 10.64 9.51
CA PHE A 1050 15.25 9.83 8.40
C PHE A 1050 15.89 10.24 7.06
N TYR A 1051 16.23 11.52 6.91
CA TYR A 1051 16.90 12.05 5.72
C TYR A 1051 18.42 11.82 5.73
N ASP A 1052 19.02 11.56 6.90
CA ASP A 1052 20.44 11.20 7.04
C ASP A 1052 20.74 9.72 6.65
N ILE A 1053 19.70 8.94 6.33
CA ILE A 1053 19.80 7.53 5.95
C ILE A 1053 20.26 7.45 4.48
N THR A 1054 21.42 6.82 4.26
CA THR A 1054 21.98 6.53 2.93
C THR A 1054 22.45 5.08 2.89
N PRO A 1055 22.63 4.48 1.69
CA PRO A 1055 23.25 3.16 1.59
C PRO A 1055 24.59 3.10 2.34
N GLU A 1056 25.42 4.14 2.26
CA GLU A 1056 26.71 4.24 2.95
C GLU A 1056 26.62 4.28 4.48
N THR A 1057 25.62 4.99 5.04
CA THR A 1057 25.43 5.05 6.50
C THR A 1057 24.83 3.77 7.07
N THR A 1058 24.22 2.94 6.21
CA THR A 1058 23.53 1.70 6.57
C THR A 1058 24.32 0.42 6.28
N ILE A 1059 25.53 0.52 5.73
CA ILE A 1059 26.45 -0.61 5.53
C ILE A 1059 26.77 -1.31 6.87
N SER A 1060 26.62 -2.64 6.91
CA SER A 1060 26.90 -3.47 8.09
C SER A 1060 28.34 -3.27 8.59
N ALA A 1061 28.58 -3.48 9.89
CA ALA A 1061 29.93 -3.37 10.47
C ALA A 1061 30.98 -4.27 9.79
N MET A 1062 30.57 -5.38 9.17
CA MET A 1062 31.46 -6.30 8.44
C MET A 1062 31.82 -5.77 7.06
N GLN A 1063 30.85 -5.25 6.30
CA GLN A 1063 31.11 -4.61 5.01
C GLN A 1063 31.88 -3.29 5.21
N LYS A 1064 31.61 -2.54 6.28
CA LYS A 1064 32.41 -1.38 6.69
C LYS A 1064 33.85 -1.75 7.06
N ALA A 1065 34.09 -2.96 7.59
CA ALA A 1065 35.43 -3.49 7.85
C ALA A 1065 36.12 -4.03 6.59
N LEU A 1066 35.34 -4.57 5.63
CA LEU A 1066 35.78 -5.01 4.30
C LEU A 1066 36.18 -3.80 3.45
N ASP A 1067 35.34 -2.76 3.41
CA ASP A 1067 35.59 -1.49 2.73
C ASP A 1067 36.74 -0.75 3.40
N ALA A 1068 36.80 -0.68 4.74
CA ALA A 1068 37.96 -0.10 5.43
C ALA A 1068 39.28 -0.87 5.16
N GLN A 1069 39.23 -2.12 4.72
CA GLN A 1069 40.41 -2.89 4.25
C GLN A 1069 40.63 -2.82 2.74
N LYS A 1070 39.57 -2.62 1.93
CA LYS A 1070 39.62 -2.34 0.48
C LYS A 1070 40.04 -0.90 0.18
N VAL A 1071 39.85 0.03 1.12
CA VAL A 1071 40.19 1.47 1.02
C VAL A 1071 41.71 1.74 1.07
N ASP A 1072 42.55 0.71 1.13
CA ASP A 1072 43.92 0.85 0.62
C ASP A 1072 43.93 0.54 -0.89
N ILE A 1073 43.71 1.59 -1.69
CA ILE A 1073 43.97 1.79 -3.15
C ILE A 1073 42.71 1.99 -4.02
N GLU A 1074 42.25 3.26 -4.16
CA GLU A 1074 42.17 4.01 -5.44
C GLU A 1074 41.40 5.34 -5.24
N VAL A 1075 42.09 6.39 -4.81
CA VAL A 1075 41.87 7.68 -5.50
C VAL A 1075 42.73 7.58 -6.74
N SER A 1076 42.09 7.47 -7.90
CA SER A 1076 42.80 7.45 -9.17
C SER A 1076 43.71 8.68 -9.23
N ILE A 1077 45.03 8.49 -9.16
CA ILE A 1077 46.04 9.55 -9.28
C ILE A 1077 45.78 10.41 -10.53
N LYS A 1078 45.15 9.81 -11.54
CA LYS A 1078 44.72 10.47 -12.76
C LYS A 1078 43.63 11.52 -12.50
N GLU A 1079 42.69 11.30 -11.58
CA GLU A 1079 41.61 12.25 -11.24
C GLU A 1079 42.15 13.45 -10.49
N VAL A 1080 43.05 13.27 -9.53
CA VAL A 1080 43.69 14.39 -8.81
C VAL A 1080 44.55 15.23 -9.75
N LEU A 1081 45.29 14.60 -10.65
CA LEU A 1081 46.06 15.31 -11.67
C LEU A 1081 45.14 16.03 -12.68
N THR A 1082 44.02 15.41 -13.07
CA THR A 1082 43.04 16.01 -13.98
C THR A 1082 42.35 17.21 -13.33
N TRP A 1083 41.94 17.10 -12.07
CA TRP A 1083 41.35 18.19 -11.31
C TRP A 1083 42.31 19.36 -11.13
N LEU A 1084 43.59 19.11 -10.82
CA LEU A 1084 44.60 20.17 -10.72
C LEU A 1084 44.85 20.84 -12.08
N GLU A 1085 44.88 20.08 -13.17
CA GLU A 1085 44.98 20.64 -14.52
C GLU A 1085 43.75 21.49 -14.88
N GLU A 1086 42.54 21.04 -14.53
CA GLU A 1086 41.29 21.78 -14.73
C GLU A 1086 41.20 23.04 -13.88
N LEU A 1087 41.64 22.98 -12.62
CA LEU A 1087 41.70 24.13 -11.70
C LEU A 1087 42.61 25.23 -12.25
N TRP A 1088 43.78 24.86 -12.79
CA TRP A 1088 44.68 25.83 -13.44
C TRP A 1088 44.08 26.46 -14.70
N LEU A 1089 43.26 25.70 -15.45
CA LEU A 1089 42.68 26.16 -16.72
C LEU A 1089 41.41 27.00 -16.52
N THR A 1090 40.66 26.77 -15.45
CA THR A 1090 39.34 27.37 -15.24
C THR A 1090 39.36 28.52 -14.23
N ASP A 1091 40.22 28.49 -13.22
CA ASP A 1091 40.26 29.52 -12.18
C ASP A 1091 41.22 30.66 -12.55
N ALA A 1092 40.70 31.89 -12.62
CA ALA A 1092 41.46 33.08 -12.98
C ALA A 1092 42.18 33.73 -11.76
N GLU A 1093 41.75 33.45 -10.53
CA GLU A 1093 42.38 33.94 -9.31
C GLU A 1093 43.62 33.11 -8.96
N VAL A 1094 43.58 31.79 -9.17
CA VAL A 1094 44.77 30.92 -9.03
C VAL A 1094 45.90 31.40 -9.96
N ARG A 1095 45.59 31.77 -11.20
CA ARG A 1095 46.55 32.30 -12.18
C ARG A 1095 47.05 33.72 -11.88
N LYS A 1096 46.40 34.45 -10.97
CA LYS A 1096 46.89 35.74 -10.45
C LYS A 1096 47.80 35.56 -9.23
N MET A 1097 47.68 34.46 -8.50
CA MET A 1097 48.38 34.21 -7.24
C MET A 1097 49.71 33.43 -7.39
N ILE A 1098 49.84 32.58 -8.41
CA ILE A 1098 51.07 31.79 -8.66
C ILE A 1098 51.46 31.85 -10.14
N SER A 1099 52.77 31.96 -10.42
CA SER A 1099 53.26 31.99 -11.80
C SER A 1099 53.24 30.59 -12.45
N GLU A 1100 53.12 30.52 -13.77
CA GLU A 1100 53.08 29.25 -14.52
C GLU A 1100 54.32 28.36 -14.25
N ASP A 1101 55.51 28.97 -14.10
CA ASP A 1101 56.76 28.27 -13.75
C ASP A 1101 56.75 27.71 -12.31
N GLU A 1102 56.01 28.33 -11.39
CA GLU A 1102 55.86 27.86 -10.00
C GLU A 1102 54.78 26.77 -9.90
N TRP A 1103 53.71 26.89 -10.68
CA TRP A 1103 52.68 25.86 -10.82
C TRP A 1103 53.24 24.55 -11.39
N LEU A 1104 54.08 24.65 -12.44
CA LEU A 1104 54.74 23.47 -13.02
C LEU A 1104 55.67 22.78 -12.02
N LYS A 1105 56.42 23.52 -11.20
CA LYS A 1105 57.26 22.95 -10.14
C LYS A 1105 56.44 22.31 -9.02
N PHE A 1106 55.29 22.89 -8.68
CA PHE A 1106 54.33 22.31 -7.75
C PHE A 1106 53.81 20.97 -8.30
N MET A 1107 53.34 20.93 -9.55
CA MET A 1107 52.90 19.71 -10.21
C MET A 1107 54.01 18.65 -10.28
N GLU A 1108 55.25 19.04 -10.60
CA GLU A 1108 56.41 18.12 -10.57
C GLU A 1108 56.68 17.58 -9.16
N SER A 1109 56.51 18.40 -8.11
CA SER A 1109 56.68 17.97 -6.72
C SER A 1109 55.57 17.02 -6.24
N VAL A 1110 54.33 17.24 -6.68
CA VAL A 1110 53.19 16.36 -6.42
C VAL A 1110 53.41 15.01 -7.13
N ILE A 1111 53.79 15.03 -8.41
CA ILE A 1111 54.12 13.81 -9.17
C ILE A 1111 55.30 13.06 -8.54
N GLN A 1112 56.31 13.77 -8.03
CA GLN A 1112 57.48 13.16 -7.38
C GLN A 1112 57.15 12.58 -6.01
N ALA A 1113 56.32 13.27 -5.20
CA ALA A 1113 55.85 12.76 -3.91
C ALA A 1113 54.99 11.49 -4.09
N ILE A 1114 54.16 11.47 -5.14
CA ILE A 1114 53.36 10.31 -5.52
C ILE A 1114 54.26 9.12 -5.94
N LYS A 1115 55.33 9.38 -6.70
CA LYS A 1115 56.32 8.34 -7.08
C LYS A 1115 57.16 7.80 -5.92
N GLU A 1116 57.25 8.52 -4.81
CA GLU A 1116 57.99 8.11 -3.61
C GLU A 1116 57.11 7.36 -2.59
N GLN A 1117 55.78 7.40 -2.75
CA GLN A 1117 54.81 6.62 -1.96
C GLN A 1117 54.41 5.28 -2.63
N MET A 1118 54.75 5.07 -3.90
CA MET A 1118 54.78 3.76 -4.57
C MET A 1118 56.10 3.02 -4.30
#